data_AF-A0A9P7FRB4-F1
#
_entry.id   AF-A0A9P7FRB4-F1
#
_cell.length_a   1.000
_cell.length_b   1.000
_cell.length_c   1.000
_cell.angle_alpha   90.00
_cell.angle_beta   90.00
_cell.angle_gamma   90.00
#
_symmetry.space_group_name_H-M   'P 1'
#
loop_
_entity.id
_entity.type
_entity.pdbx_description
1 polymer ?
#
loop_
_entity_poly.entity_id
_entity_poly.type
_entity_poly.pdbx_seq_one_letter_code
_entity_poly.pdbx_strand_id
1 'polypeptide(L)'
;MKASTSSLSADRRASPGLPTRNPVSVRLYKVLGSNFEDDATKEALETLSELYITPRPSKVTERTHIPTNDDAEYDERASGAPDTHTHNRPELIESIPGESAARARRNLRRDMESRLTEGSRQFLQAFAEVDQKLDDLQRHVQAMRLSCDDAEKQLQLTTESSKTLLERAGNLREERQEVENKKSIVTEFLARFTLNDEEAEVITSRDHPVGQRFFEVMDKTERIRDDCRILMSGEDGPTRAGLDIMAATSSYLEQGYDKISRWCSHEFRQMGRELHLEITGTMREAVKRLRARPELLTEALTFLSETRQATLLSAFLTALTRGGPSGLPRPIELHAHDPMRYVGDMLAWVHQAMAAERELLEALFGIANDGRMVGSVRTFDPQNEEEEWTRELMDLCVGKLCVPLKVRVQQTVRSQESCIVSYKIANLLQFYMLTMRRTIGEEALLSRTLLEITDVAYSVFYESISAQGRALLRAPLDINDTSLTPPIAILDHMQILREIMGVYQSSFLGEEDETEQAAGFQKILDIMVDPAIDISISVNEEKRRLRPRWDQPVYALNCLSYLESVLEPFSFTHEKRAALAKIIEERVAALVEEHYTNIMIDAGLHQVAETCATHSKDEPLSRLPTTQPNELQLALRNFSLWLSSLDVVQSARLSHLAVQRLHARVHQAALERMARAYAAVCVEVRRPENRYEAAATLLGSERPFGQVYLLRQILGLDAEMDEGDEEAVDDEDDEDGSEEDEEDDDDEQGDDEQHEDEDDHDDDDDDDEEEED
;
A
#
# COMPACT_ATOMS: atom_id res chain seq x y z
N MET A 1 35.28 -26.58 -47.43
CA MET A 1 35.29 -26.81 -48.90
C MET A 1 36.05 -28.11 -49.13
N LYS A 2 35.54 -29.15 -49.81
CA LYS A 2 35.11 -29.29 -51.22
C LYS A 2 36.25 -29.16 -52.25
N ALA A 3 36.79 -30.34 -52.62
CA ALA A 3 37.45 -30.69 -53.89
C ALA A 3 38.79 -29.94 -54.25
N SER A 4 39.66 -30.41 -55.15
CA SER A 4 39.58 -31.53 -56.14
C SER A 4 40.97 -32.19 -56.37
N THR A 5 40.99 -33.41 -56.92
CA THR A 5 41.97 -34.00 -57.89
C THR A 5 43.49 -33.75 -57.73
N SER A 6 44.40 -34.71 -57.94
CA SER A 6 44.38 -35.85 -58.89
C SER A 6 45.37 -36.96 -58.51
N SER A 7 45.08 -38.20 -58.90
CA SER A 7 46.01 -39.35 -58.85
C SER A 7 46.41 -39.82 -60.25
N LEU A 8 47.64 -40.30 -60.41
CA LEU A 8 48.17 -40.79 -61.70
C LEU A 8 48.77 -42.20 -61.59
N SER A 9 48.19 -43.11 -62.38
CA SER A 9 48.79 -44.28 -63.05
C SER A 9 49.86 -45.12 -62.32
N ALA A 10 49.55 -46.41 -62.12
CA ALA A 10 50.54 -47.47 -61.94
C ALA A 10 50.32 -48.58 -62.99
N ASP A 11 51.36 -48.90 -63.77
CA ASP A 11 51.54 -50.09 -64.63
C ASP A 11 52.89 -49.96 -65.36
N ARG A 12 53.55 -51.00 -65.90
CA ARG A 12 53.73 -52.41 -65.52
C ARG A 12 54.95 -52.95 -66.29
N ARG A 13 55.54 -54.06 -65.85
CA ARG A 13 56.76 -54.67 -66.46
C ARG A 13 56.57 -55.11 -67.92
N ALA A 14 57.65 -55.01 -68.71
CA ALA A 14 57.97 -55.88 -69.85
C ALA A 14 59.49 -56.15 -69.90
N SER A 15 59.92 -57.21 -70.60
CA SER A 15 61.30 -57.74 -70.56
C SER A 15 61.97 -57.80 -71.97
N PRO A 16 62.93 -58.70 -72.31
CA PRO A 16 64.35 -58.34 -72.44
C PRO A 16 64.98 -58.59 -73.84
N GLY A 17 66.19 -58.07 -74.11
CA GLY A 17 66.92 -58.37 -75.36
C GLY A 17 68.39 -57.91 -75.44
N LEU A 18 69.26 -58.76 -76.00
CA LEU A 18 70.70 -58.58 -76.30
C LEU A 18 70.94 -57.75 -77.60
N PRO A 19 72.18 -57.36 -78.02
CA PRO A 19 73.46 -58.06 -77.81
C PRO A 19 74.73 -57.19 -77.52
N THR A 20 75.86 -57.89 -77.47
CA THR A 20 77.22 -57.42 -77.14
C THR A 20 77.92 -56.61 -78.23
N ARG A 21 78.93 -55.81 -77.85
CA ARG A 21 80.04 -55.39 -78.73
C ARG A 21 81.38 -55.53 -78.02
N ASN A 22 82.17 -56.51 -78.44
CA ASN A 22 83.51 -56.78 -77.93
C ASN A 22 84.54 -55.85 -78.64
N PRO A 23 85.40 -55.09 -77.91
CA PRO A 23 86.25 -54.05 -78.48
C PRO A 23 87.26 -54.53 -79.55
N VAL A 24 87.57 -55.83 -79.62
CA VAL A 24 88.39 -56.41 -80.69
C VAL A 24 87.79 -56.16 -82.08
N SER A 25 86.46 -56.14 -82.20
CA SER A 25 85.77 -55.89 -83.49
C SER A 25 86.02 -54.48 -84.05
N VAL A 26 86.15 -53.47 -83.18
CA VAL A 26 86.46 -52.09 -83.57
C VAL A 26 87.94 -51.96 -83.99
N ARG A 27 88.84 -52.73 -83.36
CA ARG A 27 90.26 -52.78 -83.73
C ARG A 27 90.48 -53.49 -85.06
N LEU A 28 89.79 -54.61 -85.33
CA LEU A 28 89.84 -55.32 -86.62
C LEU A 28 89.42 -54.42 -87.80
N TYR A 29 88.37 -53.61 -87.64
CA TYR A 29 87.95 -52.66 -88.69
C TYR A 29 88.98 -51.57 -89.01
N LYS A 30 89.89 -51.23 -88.08
CA LYS A 30 90.99 -50.29 -88.34
C LYS A 30 92.24 -50.98 -88.91
N VAL A 31 92.48 -52.25 -88.56
CA VAL A 31 93.62 -53.05 -89.06
C VAL A 31 93.42 -53.52 -90.51
N LEU A 32 92.18 -53.70 -90.97
CA LEU A 32 91.87 -54.15 -92.33
C LEU A 32 91.74 -53.01 -93.37
N GLY A 33 91.96 -51.75 -92.98
CA GLY A 33 91.96 -50.57 -93.88
C GLY A 33 93.35 -50.20 -94.40
N SER A 34 94.21 -51.20 -94.65
CA SER A 34 95.66 -51.03 -94.81
C SER A 34 96.09 -50.37 -96.13
N ASN A 35 96.90 -49.30 -96.03
CA ASN A 35 97.96 -48.99 -97.00
C ASN A 35 99.31 -49.10 -96.28
N PHE A 36 100.34 -49.64 -96.94
CA PHE A 36 101.66 -49.94 -96.33
C PHE A 36 102.61 -48.72 -96.32
N GLU A 37 102.13 -47.60 -95.79
CA GLU A 37 102.87 -46.33 -95.67
C GLU A 37 102.71 -45.69 -94.27
N ASP A 38 102.37 -46.49 -93.25
CA ASP A 38 102.11 -46.04 -91.88
C ASP A 38 103.43 -45.84 -91.09
N ASP A 39 103.61 -44.64 -90.50
CA ASP A 39 104.89 -44.17 -89.94
C ASP A 39 105.47 -45.10 -88.86
N ALA A 40 104.62 -45.80 -88.10
CA ALA A 40 105.05 -46.77 -87.09
C ALA A 40 105.93 -47.91 -87.65
N THR A 41 105.77 -48.26 -88.94
CA THR A 41 106.64 -49.25 -89.62
C THR A 41 107.95 -48.65 -90.11
N LYS A 42 108.02 -47.31 -90.23
CA LYS A 42 109.16 -46.53 -90.68
C LYS A 42 110.06 -46.17 -89.51
N GLU A 43 109.50 -45.69 -88.40
CA GLU A 43 110.20 -45.54 -87.11
C GLU A 43 110.88 -46.84 -86.69
N ALA A 44 110.22 -47.99 -86.86
CA ALA A 44 110.76 -49.32 -86.53
C ALA A 44 111.98 -49.73 -87.37
N LEU A 45 112.22 -49.10 -88.52
CA LEU A 45 113.38 -49.32 -89.38
C LEU A 45 114.45 -48.23 -89.19
N GLU A 46 114.04 -46.97 -88.96
CA GLU A 46 114.94 -45.86 -88.67
C GLU A 46 115.64 -46.06 -87.31
N THR A 47 114.91 -46.46 -86.26
CA THR A 47 115.47 -46.81 -84.94
C THR A 47 116.45 -48.00 -84.96
N LEU A 48 116.32 -48.92 -85.92
CA LEU A 48 117.31 -49.98 -86.15
C LEU A 48 118.59 -49.47 -86.83
N SER A 49 118.50 -48.36 -87.58
CA SER A 49 119.64 -47.77 -88.29
C SER A 49 120.50 -46.86 -87.39
N GLU A 50 119.89 -46.14 -86.45
CA GLU A 50 120.61 -45.23 -85.52
C GLU A 50 121.54 -45.96 -84.55
N LEU A 51 121.24 -47.23 -84.22
CA LEU A 51 121.96 -48.01 -83.20
C LEU A 51 123.40 -48.43 -83.57
N TYR A 52 123.91 -48.09 -84.76
CA TYR A 52 125.19 -48.61 -85.28
C TYR A 52 126.23 -47.58 -85.76
N ILE A 53 126.07 -46.28 -85.48
CA ILE A 53 127.05 -45.23 -85.84
C ILE A 53 127.39 -44.32 -84.62
N THR A 54 128.65 -43.85 -84.53
CA THR A 54 129.21 -43.10 -83.39
C THR A 54 129.46 -41.60 -83.67
N PRO A 55 129.62 -40.72 -82.64
CA PRO A 55 129.04 -39.36 -82.63
C PRO A 55 130.04 -38.16 -82.72
N ARG A 56 129.52 -36.90 -82.86
CA ARG A 56 130.18 -35.58 -82.51
C ARG A 56 129.17 -34.35 -82.56
N PRO A 57 129.51 -33.08 -82.18
CA PRO A 57 128.62 -32.26 -81.31
C PRO A 57 128.46 -30.71 -81.55
N SER A 58 127.58 -30.09 -80.71
CA SER A 58 127.61 -28.76 -80.01
C SER A 58 127.53 -27.35 -80.68
N LYS A 59 126.66 -26.49 -80.08
CA LYS A 59 126.74 -25.01 -79.74
C LYS A 59 125.33 -24.48 -79.33
N VAL A 60 125.03 -23.57 -78.36
CA VAL A 60 125.63 -22.32 -77.77
C VAL A 60 125.39 -21.07 -78.66
N THR A 61 124.87 -19.89 -78.26
CA THR A 61 124.74 -19.08 -76.98
C THR A 61 123.36 -18.29 -76.95
N GLU A 62 122.91 -17.32 -76.10
CA GLU A 62 123.45 -16.55 -74.92
C GLU A 62 122.47 -16.12 -73.76
N ARG A 63 122.05 -14.83 -73.63
CA ARG A 63 121.54 -14.08 -72.41
C ARG A 63 120.43 -13.04 -72.78
N THR A 64 119.64 -12.36 -71.91
CA THR A 64 119.99 -11.47 -70.75
C THR A 64 118.84 -11.02 -69.80
N HIS A 65 119.15 -10.94 -68.49
CA HIS A 65 118.70 -9.98 -67.43
C HIS A 65 117.24 -9.91 -66.87
N ILE A 66 117.07 -9.07 -65.82
CA ILE A 66 116.20 -9.14 -64.61
C ILE A 66 115.77 -7.68 -64.25
N PRO A 67 114.51 -7.34 -63.82
CA PRO A 67 114.20 -7.28 -62.36
C PRO A 67 112.72 -7.38 -61.83
N THR A 68 112.65 -7.68 -60.52
CA THR A 68 111.69 -7.24 -59.46
C THR A 68 110.21 -7.68 -59.37
N ASN A 69 109.94 -8.37 -58.23
CA ASN A 69 108.88 -8.16 -57.21
C ASN A 69 107.39 -8.61 -57.33
N ASP A 70 106.99 -9.28 -56.24
CA ASP A 70 105.76 -9.24 -55.42
C ASP A 70 104.47 -10.07 -55.69
N ASP A 71 104.05 -10.67 -54.56
CA ASP A 71 102.73 -11.11 -54.05
C ASP A 71 101.98 -12.40 -54.48
N ALA A 72 101.45 -13.06 -53.44
CA ALA A 72 100.45 -14.14 -53.30
C ALA A 72 100.59 -15.42 -54.18
N GLU A 73 100.91 -16.61 -53.66
CA GLU A 73 100.26 -17.38 -52.56
C GLU A 73 98.82 -17.84 -52.93
N TYR A 74 98.65 -18.81 -53.84
CA TYR A 74 98.84 -20.29 -53.78
C TYR A 74 97.60 -21.09 -53.35
N ASP A 75 97.22 -22.05 -54.20
CA ASP A 75 96.13 -23.02 -54.02
C ASP A 75 96.56 -24.38 -54.64
N GLU A 76 95.75 -25.40 -54.34
CA GLU A 76 95.71 -26.77 -54.86
C GLU A 76 96.90 -27.75 -54.71
N ARG A 77 96.45 -28.97 -54.41
CA ARG A 77 97.05 -30.31 -54.56
C ARG A 77 97.99 -30.46 -55.78
N ALA A 78 98.98 -31.35 -55.63
CA ALA A 78 98.92 -32.69 -56.26
C ALA A 78 100.03 -33.66 -55.82
N SER A 79 99.78 -34.93 -56.12
CA SER A 79 100.66 -36.11 -56.07
C SER A 79 102.14 -35.89 -56.42
N GLY A 80 103.03 -36.55 -55.66
CA GLY A 80 104.41 -36.80 -56.07
C GLY A 80 104.63 -38.23 -56.59
N ALA A 81 105.62 -38.41 -57.46
CA ALA A 81 106.16 -39.71 -57.85
C ALA A 81 107.63 -39.56 -58.31
N PRO A 82 108.58 -40.33 -57.76
CA PRO A 82 109.92 -40.50 -58.32
C PRO A 82 110.11 -41.88 -58.96
N ASP A 83 110.98 -42.00 -59.97
CA ASP A 83 111.87 -43.17 -60.04
C ASP A 83 113.15 -42.89 -60.86
N THR A 84 114.14 -43.78 -60.76
CA THR A 84 115.51 -43.56 -61.29
C THR A 84 116.17 -44.82 -61.84
N HIS A 85 116.97 -44.71 -62.91
CA HIS A 85 117.88 -45.78 -63.37
C HIS A 85 119.19 -45.25 -64.00
N THR A 86 120.19 -46.12 -64.16
CA THR A 86 121.62 -45.79 -64.34
C THR A 86 122.35 -46.78 -65.26
N HIS A 87 123.50 -46.41 -65.88
CA HIS A 87 124.72 -47.25 -66.02
C HIS A 87 125.90 -46.54 -66.77
N ASN A 88 127.05 -47.21 -66.98
CA ASN A 88 128.39 -46.56 -66.94
C ASN A 88 129.54 -47.28 -67.76
N ARG A 89 130.40 -46.50 -68.49
CA ARG A 89 131.75 -46.86 -69.10
C ARG A 89 131.80 -47.96 -70.21
N PRO A 90 132.93 -48.24 -70.95
CA PRO A 90 134.35 -47.80 -70.85
C PRO A 90 135.01 -47.27 -72.17
N GLU A 91 136.33 -47.51 -72.42
CA GLU A 91 137.23 -46.72 -73.31
C GLU A 91 138.18 -47.53 -74.26
N LEU A 92 138.63 -46.86 -75.35
CA LEU A 92 139.99 -46.85 -75.99
C LEU A 92 140.57 -47.95 -76.95
N ILE A 93 141.31 -47.43 -77.96
CA ILE A 93 142.44 -47.97 -78.79
C ILE A 93 142.17 -48.74 -80.12
N GLU A 94 143.04 -48.47 -81.10
CA GLU A 94 143.11 -48.94 -82.51
C GLU A 94 143.85 -50.33 -82.62
N SER A 95 144.03 -51.02 -83.76
CA SER A 95 143.98 -50.65 -85.19
C SER A 95 143.80 -51.89 -86.12
N ILE A 96 143.42 -51.63 -87.38
CA ILE A 96 143.47 -52.54 -88.57
C ILE A 96 142.45 -53.72 -88.59
N PRO A 97 141.83 -54.08 -89.75
CA PRO A 97 140.64 -54.97 -89.80
C PRO A 97 140.93 -56.42 -90.23
N GLY A 98 140.06 -57.37 -89.84
CA GLY A 98 140.07 -58.72 -90.43
C GLY A 98 139.07 -59.77 -89.93
N GLU A 99 138.72 -59.82 -88.63
CA GLU A 99 138.31 -61.10 -88.02
C GLU A 99 136.95 -61.14 -87.25
N SER A 100 136.21 -60.03 -87.17
CA SER A 100 135.06 -59.91 -86.24
C SER A 100 133.80 -60.73 -86.59
N ALA A 101 133.71 -61.29 -87.81
CA ALA A 101 132.51 -61.92 -88.36
C ALA A 101 131.97 -63.13 -87.56
N ALA A 102 132.81 -63.80 -86.75
CA ALA A 102 132.40 -64.98 -85.99
C ALA A 102 131.62 -64.65 -84.70
N ARG A 103 131.76 -63.44 -84.13
CA ARG A 103 131.21 -63.10 -82.80
C ARG A 103 129.73 -62.71 -82.83
N ALA A 104 129.26 -62.08 -83.91
CA ALA A 104 127.92 -61.47 -83.99
C ALA A 104 126.75 -62.47 -83.86
N ARG A 105 126.94 -63.73 -84.27
CA ARG A 105 125.84 -64.72 -84.35
C ARG A 105 125.45 -65.37 -83.02
N ARG A 106 126.21 -65.17 -81.93
CA ARG A 106 126.04 -65.94 -80.68
C ARG A 106 125.25 -65.24 -79.57
N ASN A 107 125.06 -63.92 -79.64
CA ASN A 107 124.44 -63.14 -78.56
C ASN A 107 122.95 -62.79 -78.83
N LEU A 108 122.58 -62.59 -80.09
CA LEU A 108 121.32 -61.96 -80.52
C LEU A 108 120.05 -62.61 -79.93
N ARG A 109 120.05 -63.93 -79.69
CA ARG A 109 118.92 -64.64 -79.08
C ARG A 109 118.70 -64.30 -77.60
N ARG A 110 119.77 -64.09 -76.82
CA ARG A 110 119.68 -63.87 -75.36
C ARG A 110 119.05 -62.51 -75.04
N ASP A 111 119.36 -61.51 -75.85
CA ASP A 111 118.96 -60.13 -75.58
C ASP A 111 117.47 -59.88 -75.93
N MET A 112 116.92 -60.63 -76.90
CA MET A 112 115.47 -60.68 -77.15
C MET A 112 114.69 -61.30 -75.98
N GLU A 113 115.14 -62.46 -75.49
CA GLU A 113 114.48 -63.16 -74.37
C GLU A 113 114.51 -62.28 -73.11
N SER A 114 115.60 -61.55 -72.85
CA SER A 114 115.70 -60.58 -71.74
C SER A 114 114.68 -59.43 -71.84
N ARG A 115 114.60 -58.76 -73.00
CA ARG A 115 113.71 -57.59 -73.20
C ARG A 115 112.23 -57.95 -73.09
N LEU A 116 111.82 -59.15 -73.53
CA LEU A 116 110.43 -59.62 -73.41
C LEU A 116 110.04 -59.90 -71.95
N THR A 117 110.96 -60.45 -71.14
CA THR A 117 110.77 -60.65 -69.71
C THR A 117 110.66 -59.31 -68.96
N GLU A 118 111.47 -58.32 -69.34
CA GLU A 118 111.47 -57.00 -68.72
C GLU A 118 110.18 -56.21 -68.98
N GLY A 119 109.70 -56.19 -70.24
CA GLY A 119 108.44 -55.53 -70.60
C GLY A 119 107.20 -56.16 -69.95
N SER A 120 107.16 -57.49 -69.82
CA SER A 120 106.06 -58.18 -69.13
C SER A 120 106.11 -57.99 -67.60
N ARG A 121 107.31 -57.80 -67.01
CA ARG A 121 107.45 -57.42 -65.59
C ARG A 121 106.93 -56.01 -65.30
N GLN A 122 107.22 -55.05 -66.18
CA GLN A 122 106.69 -53.67 -66.07
C GLN A 122 105.16 -53.65 -66.16
N PHE A 123 104.57 -54.41 -67.10
CA PHE A 123 103.10 -54.50 -67.23
C PHE A 123 102.42 -55.09 -65.98
N LEU A 124 103.02 -56.11 -65.37
CA LEU A 124 102.53 -56.67 -64.10
C LEU A 124 102.63 -55.68 -62.93
N GLN A 125 103.71 -54.90 -62.86
CA GLN A 125 103.91 -53.90 -61.81
C GLN A 125 102.88 -52.76 -61.91
N ALA A 126 102.57 -52.27 -63.12
CA ALA A 126 101.51 -51.29 -63.34
C ALA A 126 100.11 -51.85 -63.06
N PHE A 127 99.83 -53.11 -63.42
CA PHE A 127 98.55 -53.74 -63.09
C PHE A 127 98.36 -53.98 -61.59
N ALA A 128 99.42 -54.29 -60.84
CA ALA A 128 99.35 -54.48 -59.40
C ALA A 128 98.96 -53.19 -58.66
N GLU A 129 99.41 -52.01 -59.13
CA GLU A 129 98.97 -50.73 -58.56
C GLU A 129 97.47 -50.48 -58.83
N VAL A 130 97.00 -50.75 -60.05
CA VAL A 130 95.57 -50.61 -60.40
C VAL A 130 94.70 -51.58 -59.60
N ASP A 131 95.14 -52.83 -59.42
CA ASP A 131 94.44 -53.84 -58.62
C ASP A 131 94.37 -53.42 -57.15
N GLN A 132 95.48 -52.90 -56.58
CA GLN A 132 95.51 -52.34 -55.24
C GLN A 132 94.57 -51.14 -55.07
N LYS A 133 94.44 -50.27 -56.08
CA LYS A 133 93.45 -49.17 -56.08
C LYS A 133 92.01 -49.65 -56.23
N LEU A 134 91.76 -50.72 -56.97
CA LEU A 134 90.44 -51.34 -57.07
C LEU A 134 90.03 -51.96 -55.72
N ASP A 135 90.97 -52.58 -55.03
CA ASP A 135 90.80 -53.19 -53.72
C ASP A 135 90.64 -52.13 -52.61
N ASP A 136 91.35 -51.00 -52.71
CA ASP A 136 91.11 -49.80 -51.90
C ASP A 136 89.68 -49.26 -52.12
N LEU A 137 89.24 -49.13 -53.38
CA LEU A 137 87.87 -48.69 -53.71
C LEU A 137 86.82 -49.67 -53.17
N GLN A 138 87.05 -50.98 -53.30
CA GLN A 138 86.16 -52.01 -52.79
C GLN A 138 86.02 -51.94 -51.26
N ARG A 139 87.11 -51.71 -50.53
CA ARG A 139 87.09 -51.47 -49.08
C ARG A 139 86.32 -50.20 -48.71
N HIS A 140 86.47 -49.11 -49.46
CA HIS A 140 85.68 -47.89 -49.24
C HIS A 140 84.19 -48.08 -49.55
N VAL A 141 83.82 -48.81 -50.61
CA VAL A 141 82.42 -49.10 -50.95
C VAL A 141 81.78 -50.04 -49.93
N GLN A 142 82.52 -51.00 -49.39
CA GLN A 142 82.05 -51.84 -48.28
C GLN A 142 81.86 -51.03 -46.99
N ALA A 143 82.82 -50.17 -46.63
CA ALA A 143 82.70 -49.28 -45.46
C ALA A 143 81.53 -48.30 -45.61
N MET A 144 81.33 -47.73 -46.79
CA MET A 144 80.18 -46.86 -47.09
C MET A 144 78.86 -47.60 -46.99
N ARG A 145 78.75 -48.83 -47.52
CA ARG A 145 77.54 -49.66 -47.35
C ARG A 145 77.27 -49.98 -45.88
N LEU A 146 78.28 -50.41 -45.12
CA LEU A 146 78.14 -50.64 -43.68
C LEU A 146 77.68 -49.37 -42.94
N SER A 147 78.19 -48.19 -43.31
CA SER A 147 77.76 -46.92 -42.74
C SER A 147 76.33 -46.53 -43.15
N CYS A 148 75.89 -46.86 -44.36
CA CYS A 148 74.50 -46.66 -44.79
C CYS A 148 73.54 -47.64 -44.10
N ASP A 149 73.90 -48.93 -44.03
CA ASP A 149 73.12 -49.97 -43.36
C ASP A 149 72.98 -49.69 -41.85
N ASP A 150 74.01 -49.13 -41.21
CA ASP A 150 73.95 -48.72 -39.80
C ASP A 150 73.13 -47.43 -39.63
N ALA A 151 73.33 -46.42 -40.48
CA ALA A 151 72.51 -45.22 -40.47
C ALA A 151 71.03 -45.50 -40.73
N GLU A 152 70.69 -46.43 -41.63
CA GLU A 152 69.30 -46.83 -41.89
C GLU A 152 68.70 -47.56 -40.67
N LYS A 153 69.46 -48.45 -40.00
CA LYS A 153 69.02 -49.06 -38.73
C LYS A 153 68.83 -48.02 -37.63
N GLN A 154 69.74 -47.06 -37.50
CA GLN A 154 69.60 -45.98 -36.51
C GLN A 154 68.36 -45.13 -36.83
N LEU A 155 68.07 -44.85 -38.10
CA LEU A 155 66.90 -44.08 -38.52
C LEU A 155 65.60 -44.87 -38.30
N GLN A 156 65.57 -46.17 -38.58
CA GLN A 156 64.45 -47.07 -38.29
C GLN A 156 64.17 -47.14 -36.77
N LEU A 157 65.19 -47.42 -35.95
CA LEU A 157 65.09 -47.45 -34.48
C LEU A 157 64.67 -46.08 -33.91
N THR A 158 65.18 -44.98 -34.47
CA THR A 158 64.77 -43.62 -34.10
C THR A 158 63.33 -43.34 -34.52
N THR A 159 62.85 -43.91 -35.63
CA THR A 159 61.46 -43.74 -36.10
C THR A 159 60.48 -44.56 -35.25
N GLU A 160 60.81 -45.78 -34.86
CA GLU A 160 59.97 -46.61 -33.98
C GLU A 160 59.90 -46.06 -32.55
N SER A 161 61.03 -45.60 -32.00
CA SER A 161 61.06 -44.89 -30.72
C SER A 161 60.35 -43.53 -30.79
N SER A 162 60.53 -42.75 -31.86
CA SER A 162 59.77 -41.50 -32.06
C SER A 162 58.28 -41.74 -32.24
N LYS A 163 57.88 -42.84 -32.91
CA LYS A 163 56.47 -43.22 -33.06
C LYS A 163 55.84 -43.55 -31.71
N THR A 164 56.47 -44.41 -30.91
CA THR A 164 55.95 -44.76 -29.57
C THR A 164 55.95 -43.55 -28.61
N LEU A 165 56.90 -42.63 -28.76
CA LEU A 165 56.88 -41.34 -28.05
C LEU A 165 55.75 -40.42 -28.56
N LEU A 166 55.48 -40.36 -29.87
CA LEU A 166 54.38 -39.58 -30.45
C LEU A 166 53.00 -40.12 -30.06
N GLU A 167 52.82 -41.45 -30.08
CA GLU A 167 51.59 -42.11 -29.60
C GLU A 167 51.37 -41.81 -28.11
N ARG A 168 52.42 -41.96 -27.28
CA ARG A 168 52.33 -41.63 -25.85
C ARG A 168 52.10 -40.14 -25.59
N ALA A 169 52.68 -39.24 -26.39
CA ALA A 169 52.44 -37.80 -26.30
C ALA A 169 51.06 -37.39 -26.82
N GLY A 170 50.48 -38.13 -27.77
CA GLY A 170 49.09 -38.02 -28.21
C GLY A 170 48.14 -38.37 -27.07
N ASN A 171 48.28 -39.56 -26.50
CA ASN A 171 47.46 -40.02 -25.38
C ASN A 171 47.55 -39.06 -24.18
N LEU A 172 48.76 -38.64 -23.79
CA LEU A 172 48.95 -37.64 -22.71
C LEU A 172 48.33 -36.27 -23.02
N ARG A 173 48.18 -35.91 -24.29
CA ARG A 173 47.52 -34.67 -24.73
C ARG A 173 46.00 -34.79 -24.71
N GLU A 174 45.46 -35.96 -25.06
CA GLU A 174 44.04 -36.27 -24.94
C GLU A 174 43.62 -36.38 -23.46
N GLU A 175 44.37 -37.13 -22.64
CA GLU A 175 44.20 -37.18 -21.18
C GLU A 175 44.24 -35.77 -20.55
N ARG A 176 45.24 -34.95 -20.94
CA ARG A 176 45.32 -33.56 -20.46
C ARG A 176 44.10 -32.74 -20.90
N GLN A 177 43.63 -32.88 -22.14
CA GLN A 177 42.46 -32.14 -22.61
C GLN A 177 41.18 -32.59 -21.87
N GLU A 178 41.04 -33.89 -21.61
CA GLU A 178 39.93 -34.42 -20.82
C GLU A 178 39.98 -33.92 -19.36
N VAL A 179 41.17 -33.86 -18.75
CA VAL A 179 41.38 -33.30 -17.41
C VAL A 179 41.12 -31.79 -17.37
N GLU A 180 41.54 -31.02 -18.38
CA GLU A 180 41.26 -29.58 -18.46
C GLU A 180 39.75 -29.31 -18.68
N ASN A 181 39.07 -30.14 -19.49
CA ASN A 181 37.62 -30.10 -19.65
C ASN A 181 36.90 -30.42 -18.34
N LYS A 182 37.28 -31.51 -17.65
CA LYS A 182 36.73 -31.90 -16.33
C LYS A 182 36.96 -30.81 -15.30
N LYS A 183 38.16 -30.23 -15.25
CA LYS A 183 38.50 -29.08 -14.40
C LYS A 183 37.61 -27.88 -14.71
N SER A 184 37.41 -27.53 -15.99
CA SER A 184 36.54 -26.42 -16.40
C SER A 184 35.09 -26.63 -15.96
N ILE A 185 34.56 -27.85 -16.08
CA ILE A 185 33.22 -28.21 -15.61
C ILE A 185 33.14 -28.11 -14.08
N VAL A 186 34.15 -28.58 -13.34
CA VAL A 186 34.20 -28.48 -11.87
C VAL A 186 34.33 -27.03 -11.40
N THR A 187 35.11 -26.17 -12.08
CA THR A 187 35.20 -24.75 -11.72
C THR A 187 33.90 -24.00 -12.00
N GLU A 188 33.22 -24.29 -13.11
CA GLU A 188 31.91 -23.69 -13.41
C GLU A 188 30.83 -24.18 -12.42
N PHE A 189 30.85 -25.47 -12.08
CA PHE A 189 29.97 -26.06 -11.08
C PHE A 189 30.18 -25.43 -9.70
N LEU A 190 31.42 -25.29 -9.24
CA LEU A 190 31.71 -24.63 -7.96
C LEU A 190 31.33 -23.14 -7.98
N ALA A 191 31.65 -22.41 -9.05
CA ALA A 191 31.28 -20.99 -9.17
C ALA A 191 29.76 -20.75 -9.19
N ARG A 192 28.98 -21.72 -9.70
CA ARG A 192 27.51 -21.66 -9.73
C ARG A 192 26.84 -22.19 -8.46
N PHE A 193 27.36 -23.26 -7.86
CA PHE A 193 26.70 -23.97 -6.75
C PHE A 193 27.35 -23.78 -5.37
N THR A 194 28.41 -22.97 -5.26
CA THR A 194 29.02 -22.63 -3.96
C THR A 194 29.26 -21.12 -3.82
N LEU A 195 29.33 -20.65 -2.57
CA LEU A 195 29.76 -19.30 -2.24
C LEU A 195 31.28 -19.22 -2.19
N ASN A 196 31.84 -18.10 -2.61
CA ASN A 196 33.26 -17.78 -2.38
C ASN A 196 33.50 -17.51 -0.88
N ASP A 197 34.73 -17.70 -0.40
CA ASP A 197 35.08 -17.46 1.01
C ASP A 197 34.71 -16.04 1.49
N GLU A 198 34.95 -15.01 0.66
CA GLU A 198 34.53 -13.62 0.94
C GLU A 198 33.00 -13.44 1.04
N GLU A 199 32.22 -14.23 0.29
CA GLU A 199 30.76 -14.15 0.31
C GLU A 199 30.21 -14.84 1.57
N ALA A 200 30.78 -15.99 1.92
CA ALA A 200 30.50 -16.67 3.18
C ALA A 200 30.91 -15.81 4.39
N GLU A 201 32.02 -15.06 4.33
CA GLU A 201 32.43 -14.11 5.37
C GLU A 201 31.46 -12.93 5.50
N VAL A 202 30.94 -12.38 4.40
CA VAL A 202 29.91 -11.32 4.44
C VAL A 202 28.64 -11.75 5.17
N ILE A 203 28.22 -13.01 5.03
CA ILE A 203 27.10 -13.58 5.82
C ILE A 203 27.52 -13.81 7.28
N THR A 204 28.60 -14.56 7.51
CA THR A 204 28.91 -15.14 8.83
C THR A 204 29.67 -14.20 9.78
N SER A 205 30.49 -13.28 9.27
CA SER A 205 31.25 -12.34 10.10
C SER A 205 30.37 -11.25 10.70
N ARG A 206 30.73 -10.80 11.90
CA ARG A 206 30.09 -9.65 12.58
C ARG A 206 30.65 -8.30 12.12
N ASP A 207 31.83 -8.29 11.51
CA ASP A 207 32.54 -7.05 11.17
C ASP A 207 32.04 -6.42 9.86
N HIS A 208 31.30 -7.19 9.05
CA HIS A 208 30.61 -6.68 7.86
C HIS A 208 29.18 -6.22 8.18
N PRO A 209 28.84 -4.93 7.97
CA PRO A 209 27.50 -4.41 8.26
C PRO A 209 26.43 -4.94 7.29
N VAL A 210 25.17 -4.90 7.72
CA VAL A 210 24.01 -5.20 6.86
C VAL A 210 23.83 -4.05 5.85
N GLY A 211 23.63 -4.40 4.58
CA GLY A 211 23.54 -3.45 3.48
C GLY A 211 23.60 -4.16 2.13
N GLN A 212 23.74 -3.40 1.03
CA GLN A 212 23.56 -3.92 -0.33
C GLN A 212 24.42 -5.16 -0.66
N ARG A 213 25.73 -5.15 -0.40
CA ARG A 213 26.61 -6.33 -0.65
C ARG A 213 26.15 -7.58 0.13
N PHE A 214 25.59 -7.41 1.32
CA PHE A 214 25.06 -8.52 2.11
C PHE A 214 23.74 -9.04 1.52
N PHE A 215 22.84 -8.16 1.09
CA PHE A 215 21.60 -8.56 0.41
C PHE A 215 21.88 -9.27 -0.92
N GLU A 216 22.81 -8.76 -1.73
CA GLU A 216 23.21 -9.39 -3.01
C GLU A 216 23.77 -10.81 -2.81
N VAL A 217 24.49 -11.06 -1.71
CA VAL A 217 25.01 -12.38 -1.35
C VAL A 217 23.92 -13.31 -0.78
N MET A 218 22.96 -12.79 -0.01
CA MET A 218 21.75 -13.54 0.37
C MET A 218 20.98 -14.00 -0.87
N ASP A 219 20.70 -13.07 -1.79
CA ASP A 219 19.97 -13.37 -3.03
C ASP A 219 20.74 -14.36 -3.94
N LYS A 220 22.08 -14.30 -3.94
CA LYS A 220 22.92 -15.34 -4.58
C LYS A 220 22.74 -16.70 -3.90
N THR A 221 22.70 -16.73 -2.57
CA THR A 221 22.54 -17.97 -1.78
C THR A 221 21.17 -18.63 -2.02
N GLU A 222 20.11 -17.83 -2.16
CA GLU A 222 18.77 -18.34 -2.53
C GLU A 222 18.74 -18.87 -3.97
N ARG A 223 19.36 -18.18 -4.94
CA ARG A 223 19.52 -18.69 -6.31
C ARG A 223 20.31 -20.01 -6.37
N ILE A 224 21.39 -20.15 -5.59
CA ILE A 224 22.14 -21.41 -5.47
C ILE A 224 21.21 -22.54 -4.97
N ARG A 225 20.38 -22.25 -3.96
CA ARG A 225 19.45 -23.22 -3.38
C ARG A 225 18.35 -23.65 -4.37
N ASP A 226 17.82 -22.74 -5.18
CA ASP A 226 16.84 -23.08 -6.23
C ASP A 226 17.48 -23.80 -7.42
N ASP A 227 18.68 -23.41 -7.86
CA ASP A 227 19.46 -24.18 -8.84
C ASP A 227 19.77 -25.60 -8.33
N CYS A 228 20.11 -25.76 -7.04
CA CYS A 228 20.26 -27.08 -6.41
C CYS A 228 18.95 -27.87 -6.37
N ARG A 229 17.82 -27.21 -6.16
CA ARG A 229 16.48 -27.83 -6.17
C ARG A 229 16.16 -28.42 -7.55
N ILE A 230 16.51 -27.69 -8.62
CA ILE A 230 16.43 -28.17 -10.00
C ILE A 230 17.40 -29.35 -10.21
N LEU A 231 18.66 -29.23 -9.75
CA LEU A 231 19.66 -30.30 -9.87
C LEU A 231 19.24 -31.62 -9.20
N MET A 232 18.54 -31.57 -8.06
CA MET A 232 18.02 -32.77 -7.39
C MET A 232 16.71 -33.33 -7.98
N SER A 233 16.06 -32.60 -8.91
CA SER A 233 14.84 -33.04 -9.59
C SER A 233 15.10 -33.79 -10.91
N GLY A 234 16.37 -33.98 -11.29
CA GLY A 234 16.77 -34.76 -12.46
C GLY A 234 16.59 -36.28 -12.31
N GLU A 235 16.77 -37.01 -13.42
CA GLU A 235 16.46 -38.45 -13.53
C GLU A 235 17.24 -39.35 -12.55
N ASP A 236 18.45 -38.95 -12.12
CA ASP A 236 19.27 -39.69 -11.14
C ASP A 236 18.88 -39.46 -9.67
N GLY A 237 17.94 -38.54 -9.39
CA GLY A 237 17.47 -38.21 -8.04
C GLY A 237 18.44 -37.36 -7.19
N PRO A 238 18.22 -37.26 -5.86
CA PRO A 238 18.96 -36.35 -4.99
C PRO A 238 20.41 -36.83 -4.77
N THR A 239 21.33 -36.25 -5.54
CA THR A 239 22.77 -36.50 -5.37
C THR A 239 23.27 -36.02 -4.01
N ARG A 240 24.22 -36.74 -3.42
CA ARG A 240 24.81 -36.37 -2.12
C ARG A 240 25.40 -34.96 -2.10
N ALA A 241 26.06 -34.54 -3.19
CA ALA A 241 26.60 -33.18 -3.30
C ALA A 241 25.49 -32.12 -3.29
N GLY A 242 24.34 -32.38 -3.93
CA GLY A 242 23.17 -31.50 -3.85
C GLY A 242 22.61 -31.37 -2.43
N LEU A 243 22.53 -32.48 -1.69
CA LEU A 243 22.11 -32.49 -0.29
C LEU A 243 23.10 -31.74 0.62
N ASP A 244 24.40 -31.99 0.47
CA ASP A 244 25.46 -31.34 1.27
C ASP A 244 25.49 -29.82 0.99
N ILE A 245 25.29 -29.37 -0.26
CA ILE A 245 25.19 -27.95 -0.64
C ILE A 245 23.88 -27.32 -0.16
N MET A 246 22.75 -28.02 -0.22
CA MET A 246 21.48 -27.52 0.33
C MET A 246 21.54 -27.35 1.86
N ALA A 247 22.24 -28.24 2.57
CA ALA A 247 22.47 -28.09 4.01
C ALA A 247 23.35 -26.87 4.32
N ALA A 248 24.45 -26.69 3.57
CA ALA A 248 25.35 -25.54 3.74
C ALA A 248 24.65 -24.20 3.44
N THR A 249 23.98 -24.08 2.29
CA THR A 249 23.23 -22.87 1.91
C THR A 249 22.09 -22.57 2.87
N SER A 250 21.36 -23.57 3.37
CA SER A 250 20.35 -23.35 4.40
C SER A 250 20.96 -22.83 5.71
N SER A 251 22.15 -23.33 6.11
CA SER A 251 22.86 -22.83 7.28
C SER A 251 23.38 -21.40 7.10
N TYR A 252 23.83 -21.01 5.90
CA TYR A 252 24.21 -19.63 5.59
C TYR A 252 22.99 -18.70 5.57
N LEU A 253 21.86 -19.10 4.96
CA LEU A 253 20.63 -18.31 4.98
C LEU A 253 20.12 -18.10 6.41
N GLU A 254 20.09 -19.15 7.24
CA GLU A 254 19.65 -19.00 8.64
C GLU A 254 20.54 -18.01 9.39
N GLN A 255 21.87 -18.13 9.29
CA GLN A 255 22.81 -17.16 9.86
C GLN A 255 22.62 -15.73 9.30
N GLY A 256 22.21 -15.61 8.03
CA GLY A 256 21.83 -14.35 7.40
C GLY A 256 20.58 -13.73 8.02
N TYR A 257 19.48 -14.47 8.12
CA TYR A 257 18.25 -14.01 8.79
C TYR A 257 18.50 -13.65 10.27
N ASP A 258 19.29 -14.46 10.96
CA ASP A 258 19.73 -14.30 12.35
C ASP A 258 20.67 -13.07 12.53
N LYS A 259 21.40 -12.66 11.48
CA LYS A 259 22.19 -11.42 11.44
C LYS A 259 21.33 -10.19 11.14
N ILE A 260 20.34 -10.31 10.24
CA ILE A 260 19.38 -9.23 9.94
C ILE A 260 18.53 -8.94 11.17
N SER A 261 17.95 -9.94 11.83
CA SER A 261 17.10 -9.76 13.02
C SER A 261 17.84 -9.01 14.14
N ARG A 262 19.09 -9.40 14.43
CA ARG A 262 19.93 -8.71 15.42
C ARG A 262 20.25 -7.26 15.03
N TRP A 263 20.44 -6.99 13.74
CA TRP A 263 20.68 -5.63 13.25
C TRP A 263 19.41 -4.76 13.32
N CYS A 264 18.27 -5.23 12.82
CA CYS A 264 16.99 -4.54 12.95
C CYS A 264 16.64 -4.28 14.42
N SER A 265 16.79 -5.29 15.29
CA SER A 265 16.60 -5.17 16.74
C SER A 265 17.58 -4.20 17.41
N HIS A 266 18.73 -3.89 16.78
CA HIS A 266 19.62 -2.83 17.24
C HIS A 266 19.09 -1.47 16.83
N GLU A 267 18.84 -1.24 15.53
CA GLU A 267 18.38 0.06 15.02
C GLU A 267 17.02 0.47 15.58
N PHE A 268 16.07 -0.46 15.73
CA PHE A 268 14.79 -0.20 16.37
C PHE A 268 14.92 0.29 17.82
N ARG A 269 15.95 -0.16 18.56
CA ARG A 269 16.29 0.36 19.91
C ARG A 269 17.07 1.68 19.88
N GLN A 270 17.70 2.03 18.75
CA GLN A 270 18.35 3.34 18.56
C GLN A 270 17.32 4.42 18.20
N MET A 271 16.28 4.09 17.42
CA MET A 271 15.20 5.00 16.98
C MET A 271 14.49 5.75 18.12
N GLY A 272 14.57 5.27 19.37
CA GLY A 272 14.04 5.99 20.53
C GLY A 272 14.87 7.19 21.00
N ARG A 273 16.05 7.44 20.41
CA ARG A 273 17.03 8.46 20.83
C ARG A 273 17.19 9.64 19.88
N GLU A 274 16.79 9.48 18.63
CA GLU A 274 17.07 10.44 17.56
C GLU A 274 15.85 11.34 17.28
N LEU A 275 16.11 12.62 16.99
CA LEU A 275 15.07 13.63 16.77
C LEU A 275 14.49 13.59 15.35
N HIS A 276 15.15 12.89 14.44
CA HIS A 276 14.75 12.71 13.04
C HIS A 276 14.72 11.21 12.74
N LEU A 277 13.56 10.70 12.32
CA LEU A 277 13.31 9.28 12.12
C LEU A 277 13.36 8.95 10.62
N GLU A 278 14.57 8.90 10.06
CA GLU A 278 14.76 8.58 8.65
C GLU A 278 14.91 7.06 8.44
N ILE A 279 13.84 6.42 7.96
CA ILE A 279 13.86 5.00 7.59
C ILE A 279 14.76 4.81 6.37
N THR A 280 16.00 4.42 6.65
CA THR A 280 17.01 4.11 5.64
C THR A 280 16.53 2.94 4.78
N GLY A 281 16.77 3.00 3.47
CA GLY A 281 16.32 1.96 2.52
C GLY A 281 16.81 0.53 2.87
N THR A 282 17.96 0.41 3.55
CA THR A 282 18.46 -0.86 4.08
C THR A 282 17.54 -1.48 5.14
N MET A 283 16.85 -0.67 5.95
CA MET A 283 15.95 -1.15 7.01
C MET A 283 14.64 -1.68 6.43
N ARG A 284 14.05 -0.98 5.45
CA ARG A 284 12.89 -1.47 4.68
C ARG A 284 13.21 -2.80 3.98
N GLU A 285 14.35 -2.85 3.30
CA GLU A 285 14.78 -4.01 2.50
C GLU A 285 15.26 -5.20 3.37
N ALA A 286 15.65 -4.94 4.62
CA ALA A 286 15.89 -5.94 5.67
C ALA A 286 14.58 -6.51 6.25
N VAL A 287 13.64 -5.64 6.67
CA VAL A 287 12.31 -6.02 7.17
C VAL A 287 11.57 -6.87 6.13
N LYS A 288 11.64 -6.47 4.86
CA LYS A 288 11.08 -7.20 3.72
C LYS A 288 11.66 -8.63 3.57
N ARG A 289 12.96 -8.84 3.78
CA ARG A 289 13.54 -10.21 3.81
C ARG A 289 13.14 -10.99 5.06
N LEU A 290 13.07 -10.35 6.24
CA LEU A 290 12.64 -11.03 7.48
C LEU A 290 11.23 -11.63 7.41
N ARG A 291 10.37 -11.22 6.47
CA ARG A 291 9.06 -11.85 6.21
C ARG A 291 9.15 -13.36 5.92
N ALA A 292 10.27 -13.86 5.38
CA ALA A 292 10.52 -15.30 5.19
C ALA A 292 10.75 -16.09 6.51
N ARG A 293 10.83 -15.37 7.64
CA ARG A 293 11.03 -15.87 9.01
C ARG A 293 10.15 -15.04 9.98
N PRO A 294 8.82 -15.22 9.97
CA PRO A 294 7.90 -14.35 10.72
C PRO A 294 8.21 -14.30 12.22
N GLU A 295 8.67 -15.39 12.84
CA GLU A 295 9.10 -15.40 14.26
C GLU A 295 10.19 -14.36 14.56
N LEU A 296 11.20 -14.25 13.69
CA LEU A 296 12.31 -13.30 13.81
C LEU A 296 11.87 -11.87 13.48
N LEU A 297 10.90 -11.71 12.57
CA LEU A 297 10.30 -10.42 12.27
C LEU A 297 9.51 -9.90 13.49
N THR A 298 8.64 -10.73 14.07
CA THR A 298 7.86 -10.38 15.26
C THR A 298 8.76 -10.03 16.44
N GLU A 299 9.84 -10.78 16.71
CA GLU A 299 10.79 -10.41 17.77
C GLU A 299 11.36 -8.99 17.55
N ALA A 300 11.85 -8.69 16.33
CA ALA A 300 12.38 -7.37 16.01
C ALA A 300 11.31 -6.28 16.14
N LEU A 301 10.08 -6.53 15.66
CA LEU A 301 8.96 -5.60 15.75
C LEU A 301 8.49 -5.35 17.20
N THR A 302 8.66 -6.30 18.14
CA THR A 302 8.42 -6.01 19.56
C THR A 302 9.43 -5.02 20.13
N PHE A 303 10.71 -5.09 19.77
CA PHE A 303 11.68 -4.08 20.20
C PHE A 303 11.43 -2.69 19.59
N LEU A 304 10.85 -2.64 18.39
CA LEU A 304 10.35 -1.39 17.82
C LEU A 304 9.20 -0.84 18.65
N SER A 305 8.14 -1.61 18.88
CA SER A 305 6.96 -1.14 19.61
C SER A 305 7.27 -0.74 21.05
N GLU A 306 8.08 -1.52 21.80
CA GLU A 306 8.57 -1.14 23.13
C GLU A 306 9.28 0.21 23.13
N THR A 307 10.15 0.44 22.13
CA THR A 307 10.97 1.66 22.03
C THR A 307 10.11 2.87 21.64
N ARG A 308 9.25 2.75 20.61
CA ARG A 308 8.29 3.80 20.23
C ARG A 308 7.35 4.14 21.38
N GLN A 309 6.77 3.14 22.03
CA GLN A 309 5.83 3.31 23.15
C GLN A 309 6.48 4.02 24.36
N ALA A 310 7.77 3.78 24.62
CA ALA A 310 8.53 4.53 25.63
C ALA A 310 8.82 5.98 25.20
N THR A 311 9.19 6.19 23.93
CA THR A 311 9.48 7.51 23.36
C THR A 311 8.24 8.39 23.29
N LEU A 312 7.09 7.86 22.84
CA LEU A 312 5.79 8.55 22.82
C LEU A 312 5.34 8.97 24.22
N LEU A 313 5.44 8.07 25.21
CA LEU A 313 5.12 8.40 26.61
C LEU A 313 6.01 9.55 27.12
N SER A 314 7.31 9.51 26.84
CA SER A 314 8.26 10.56 27.22
C SER A 314 7.97 11.88 26.51
N ALA A 315 7.63 11.84 25.22
CA ALA A 315 7.27 13.00 24.42
C ALA A 315 5.95 13.63 24.88
N PHE A 316 4.93 12.83 25.19
CA PHE A 316 3.64 13.29 25.72
C PHE A 316 3.82 13.98 27.08
N LEU A 317 4.53 13.34 28.02
CA LEU A 317 4.85 13.93 29.32
C LEU A 317 5.71 15.20 29.19
N THR A 318 6.57 15.28 28.18
CA THR A 318 7.36 16.49 27.87
C THR A 318 6.47 17.60 27.30
N ALA A 319 5.57 17.32 26.37
CA ALA A 319 4.61 18.28 25.82
C ALA A 319 3.65 18.83 26.91
N LEU A 320 3.24 17.97 27.84
CA LEU A 320 2.44 18.35 29.01
C LEU A 320 3.20 19.27 29.97
N THR A 321 4.40 18.87 30.42
CA THR A 321 5.11 19.50 31.55
C THR A 321 6.16 20.55 31.18
N ARG A 322 6.71 20.50 29.96
CA ARG A 322 7.82 21.37 29.48
C ARG A 322 7.51 22.11 28.18
N GLY A 323 6.62 21.58 27.34
CA GLY A 323 6.36 22.09 25.99
C GLY A 323 7.42 21.65 24.99
N GLY A 324 7.44 22.32 23.83
CA GLY A 324 8.37 22.03 22.74
C GLY A 324 9.80 22.56 22.96
N PRO A 325 10.74 22.25 22.04
CA PRO A 325 12.11 22.72 22.14
C PRO A 325 12.17 24.25 22.15
N SER A 326 12.86 24.82 23.14
CA SER A 326 12.86 26.26 23.48
C SER A 326 11.60 26.79 24.20
N GLY A 327 10.72 25.92 24.70
CA GLY A 327 9.50 26.30 25.43
C GLY A 327 8.34 26.77 24.53
N LEU A 328 8.43 26.48 23.23
CA LEU A 328 7.40 26.74 22.23
C LEU A 328 7.16 25.45 21.41
N PRO A 329 5.90 24.98 21.25
CA PRO A 329 4.70 25.41 21.97
C PRO A 329 4.85 25.31 23.49
N ARG A 330 4.07 26.09 24.23
CA ARG A 330 4.10 26.10 25.70
C ARG A 330 3.60 24.77 26.27
N PRO A 331 4.03 24.38 27.49
CA PRO A 331 3.51 23.18 28.15
C PRO A 331 1.98 23.21 28.28
N ILE A 332 1.33 22.11 27.88
CA ILE A 332 -0.14 21.98 27.85
C ILE A 332 -0.75 22.15 29.24
N GLU A 333 -0.05 21.74 30.31
CA GLU A 333 -0.52 21.90 31.70
C GLU A 333 -0.68 23.37 32.14
N LEU A 334 -0.09 24.34 31.42
CA LEU A 334 -0.36 25.76 31.67
C LEU A 334 -1.80 26.17 31.27
N HIS A 335 -2.44 25.41 30.41
CA HIS A 335 -3.83 25.63 29.98
C HIS A 335 -4.85 24.90 30.87
N ALA A 336 -4.45 24.20 31.93
CA ALA A 336 -5.36 23.47 32.82
C ALA A 336 -6.42 24.33 33.56
N HIS A 337 -6.36 25.65 33.44
CA HIS A 337 -7.40 26.59 33.88
C HIS A 337 -8.53 26.79 32.86
N ASP A 338 -8.37 26.30 31.63
CA ASP A 338 -9.33 26.25 30.54
C ASP A 338 -9.56 24.77 30.19
N PRO A 339 -10.57 24.11 30.79
CA PRO A 339 -10.83 22.67 30.61
C PRO A 339 -11.04 22.26 29.14
N MET A 340 -11.70 23.10 28.35
CA MET A 340 -11.94 22.85 26.92
C MET A 340 -10.63 22.82 26.15
N ARG A 341 -9.79 23.84 26.34
CA ARG A 341 -8.48 23.91 25.69
C ARG A 341 -7.54 22.83 26.19
N TYR A 342 -7.52 22.53 27.48
CA TYR A 342 -6.62 21.53 28.05
C TYR A 342 -6.91 20.13 27.50
N VAL A 343 -8.19 19.74 27.40
CA VAL A 343 -8.59 18.47 26.78
C VAL A 343 -8.34 18.49 25.27
N GLY A 344 -8.66 19.60 24.59
CA GLY A 344 -8.40 19.76 23.15
C GLY A 344 -6.92 19.67 22.77
N ASP A 345 -6.04 20.39 23.47
CA ASP A 345 -4.59 20.36 23.25
C ASP A 345 -4.01 18.95 23.49
N MET A 346 -4.54 18.19 24.47
CA MET A 346 -4.15 16.79 24.70
C MET A 346 -4.60 15.86 23.56
N LEU A 347 -5.86 15.94 23.13
CA LEU A 347 -6.40 15.10 22.05
C LEU A 347 -5.76 15.43 20.69
N ALA A 348 -5.53 16.71 20.41
CA ALA A 348 -4.83 17.16 19.21
C ALA A 348 -3.38 16.65 19.17
N TRP A 349 -2.66 16.64 20.30
CA TRP A 349 -1.31 16.07 20.38
C TRP A 349 -1.33 14.57 20.09
N VAL A 350 -2.28 13.81 20.67
CA VAL A 350 -2.42 12.37 20.42
C VAL A 350 -2.76 12.09 18.96
N HIS A 351 -3.67 12.85 18.35
CA HIS A 351 -4.01 12.74 16.93
C HIS A 351 -2.79 12.98 16.02
N GLN A 352 -2.00 14.02 16.32
CA GLN A 352 -0.78 14.33 15.56
C GLN A 352 0.29 13.24 15.74
N ALA A 353 0.48 12.73 16.95
CA ALA A 353 1.41 11.64 17.23
C ALA A 353 1.01 10.35 16.50
N MET A 354 -0.28 10.00 16.48
CA MET A 354 -0.81 8.86 15.72
C MET A 354 -0.55 8.98 14.22
N ALA A 355 -0.77 10.16 13.64
CA ALA A 355 -0.51 10.39 12.22
C ALA A 355 0.98 10.18 11.87
N ALA A 356 1.89 10.72 12.70
CA ALA A 356 3.33 10.58 12.51
C ALA A 356 3.85 9.15 12.68
N GLU A 357 3.31 8.38 13.64
CA GLU A 357 3.68 6.96 13.81
C GLU A 357 3.10 6.09 12.70
N ARG A 358 1.91 6.40 12.17
CA ARG A 358 1.37 5.68 11.03
C ARG A 358 2.16 5.97 9.75
N GLU A 359 2.58 7.21 9.52
CA GLU A 359 3.51 7.56 8.43
C GLU A 359 4.86 6.82 8.57
N LEU A 360 5.38 6.68 9.80
CA LEU A 360 6.60 5.91 10.10
C LEU A 360 6.43 4.43 9.74
N LEU A 361 5.31 3.79 10.11
CA LEU A 361 5.07 2.38 9.83
C LEU A 361 4.78 2.12 8.33
N GLU A 362 4.01 2.99 7.68
CA GLU A 362 3.74 2.92 6.23
C GLU A 362 5.06 3.05 5.44
N ALA A 363 5.95 3.97 5.84
CA ALA A 363 7.30 4.08 5.29
C ALA A 363 8.24 2.91 5.64
N LEU A 364 8.01 2.18 6.74
CA LEU A 364 8.81 1.02 7.15
C LEU A 364 8.50 -0.22 6.32
N PHE A 365 7.23 -0.55 6.14
CA PHE A 365 6.79 -1.68 5.33
C PHE A 365 6.93 -1.38 3.83
N GLY A 366 6.81 -0.11 3.43
CA GLY A 366 6.84 0.31 2.03
C GLY A 366 5.45 0.41 1.39
N ILE A 367 4.40 0.45 2.22
CA ILE A 367 3.01 0.70 1.82
C ILE A 367 3.00 2.05 1.09
N ALA A 368 2.44 2.09 -0.12
CA ALA A 368 2.33 3.34 -0.86
C ALA A 368 1.33 4.28 -0.18
N ASN A 369 1.72 5.53 0.06
CA ASN A 369 0.80 6.57 0.54
C ASN A 369 -0.32 6.76 -0.49
N ASP A 370 -1.51 6.23 -0.20
CA ASP A 370 -2.68 6.16 -1.10
C ASP A 370 -3.39 7.52 -1.32
N GLY A 371 -2.65 8.63 -1.26
CA GLY A 371 -3.15 10.00 -1.43
C GLY A 371 -4.19 10.49 -0.40
N ARG A 372 -4.62 9.62 0.54
CA ARG A 372 -5.74 9.86 1.46
C ARG A 372 -5.46 11.06 2.39
N MET A 373 -6.47 11.91 2.55
CA MET A 373 -6.42 13.01 3.53
C MET A 373 -6.51 12.46 4.96
N VAL A 374 -5.81 13.09 5.90
CA VAL A 374 -5.88 12.74 7.33
C VAL A 374 -7.32 12.86 7.83
N GLY A 375 -7.88 11.76 8.34
CA GLY A 375 -9.26 11.69 8.85
C GLY A 375 -10.27 11.00 7.92
N SER A 376 -9.91 10.65 6.68
CA SER A 376 -10.76 9.80 5.84
C SER A 376 -10.99 8.43 6.47
N VAL A 377 -12.20 7.88 6.39
CA VAL A 377 -12.49 6.49 6.77
C VAL A 377 -11.56 5.56 5.98
N ARG A 378 -10.76 4.74 6.67
CA ARG A 378 -9.98 3.68 6.01
C ARG A 378 -10.77 2.39 5.99
N THR A 379 -11.06 1.89 4.78
CA THR A 379 -11.33 0.47 4.57
C THR A 379 -10.06 -0.30 4.90
N PHE A 380 -10.08 -1.13 5.93
CA PHE A 380 -9.01 -2.06 6.24
C PHE A 380 -9.18 -3.30 5.37
N ASP A 381 -8.16 -3.67 4.61
CA ASP A 381 -8.19 -4.92 3.83
C ASP A 381 -7.65 -6.08 4.68
N PRO A 382 -8.48 -7.09 5.04
CA PRO A 382 -8.02 -8.24 5.82
C PRO A 382 -7.09 -9.18 5.05
N GLN A 383 -6.91 -9.00 3.73
CA GLN A 383 -5.97 -9.79 2.93
C GLN A 383 -4.54 -9.22 2.94
N ASN A 384 -4.31 -8.05 3.56
CA ASN A 384 -3.00 -7.40 3.59
C ASN A 384 -2.30 -7.49 4.95
N GLU A 385 -1.39 -8.47 5.08
CA GLU A 385 -0.52 -8.67 6.25
C GLU A 385 0.20 -7.38 6.69
N GLU A 386 0.58 -6.49 5.75
CA GLU A 386 1.27 -5.24 6.07
C GLU A 386 0.37 -4.22 6.80
N GLU A 387 -0.93 -4.16 6.45
CA GLU A 387 -1.87 -3.29 7.17
C GLU A 387 -2.26 -3.90 8.52
N GLU A 388 -2.30 -5.23 8.65
CA GLU A 388 -2.50 -5.90 9.93
C GLU A 388 -1.36 -5.63 10.92
N TRP A 389 -0.10 -5.89 10.54
CA TRP A 389 1.05 -5.54 11.40
C TRP A 389 1.10 -4.05 11.71
N THR A 390 0.74 -3.19 10.76
CA THR A 390 0.64 -1.73 11.01
C THR A 390 -0.44 -1.42 12.06
N ARG A 391 -1.59 -2.10 12.03
CA ARG A 391 -2.69 -1.94 12.99
C ARG A 391 -2.27 -2.38 14.40
N GLU A 392 -1.67 -3.57 14.53
CA GLU A 392 -1.17 -4.10 15.82
C GLU A 392 -0.08 -3.19 16.40
N LEU A 393 0.90 -2.78 15.58
CA LEU A 393 1.99 -1.93 16.03
C LEU A 393 1.52 -0.53 16.42
N MET A 394 0.50 0.03 15.75
CA MET A 394 -0.10 1.31 16.15
C MET A 394 -0.70 1.25 17.56
N ASP A 395 -1.50 0.23 17.87
CA ASP A 395 -2.10 0.12 19.21
C ASP A 395 -1.05 -0.16 20.30
N LEU A 396 -0.07 -1.02 19.99
CA LEU A 396 1.08 -1.26 20.87
C LEU A 396 1.89 0.02 21.11
N CYS A 397 2.20 0.82 20.08
CA CYS A 397 2.95 2.07 20.24
C CYS A 397 2.18 3.09 21.10
N VAL A 398 0.86 3.18 20.93
CA VAL A 398 0.03 4.14 21.68
C VAL A 398 -0.23 3.69 23.13
N GLY A 399 -0.34 2.38 23.41
CA GLY A 399 -0.92 1.84 24.65
C GLY A 399 -0.46 2.44 25.99
N LYS A 400 0.82 2.83 26.17
CA LYS A 400 1.28 3.45 27.44
C LYS A 400 0.79 4.90 27.62
N LEU A 401 0.41 5.63 26.57
CA LEU A 401 -0.10 7.02 26.70
C LEU A 401 -1.57 7.05 27.13
N CYS A 402 -2.33 5.98 26.87
CA CYS A 402 -3.74 5.83 27.23
C CYS A 402 -3.99 6.08 28.73
N VAL A 403 -3.14 5.55 29.62
CA VAL A 403 -3.32 5.71 31.08
C VAL A 403 -3.09 7.15 31.56
N PRO A 404 -1.96 7.84 31.24
CA PRO A 404 -1.78 9.26 31.56
C PRO A 404 -2.82 10.20 30.93
N LEU A 405 -3.32 9.88 29.73
CA LEU A 405 -4.41 10.61 29.07
C LEU A 405 -5.72 10.43 29.85
N LYS A 406 -6.14 9.18 30.07
CA LYS A 406 -7.37 8.82 30.80
C LYS A 406 -7.43 9.49 32.17
N VAL A 407 -6.34 9.44 32.95
CA VAL A 407 -6.28 10.06 34.28
C VAL A 407 -6.45 11.58 34.21
N ARG A 408 -5.73 12.28 33.30
CA ARG A 408 -5.83 13.74 33.17
C ARG A 408 -7.20 14.21 32.67
N VAL A 409 -7.77 13.53 31.66
CA VAL A 409 -9.11 13.87 31.13
C VAL A 409 -10.18 13.61 32.18
N GLN A 410 -10.19 12.43 32.83
CA GLN A 410 -11.18 12.13 33.88
C GLN A 410 -11.07 13.05 35.10
N GLN A 411 -9.86 13.51 35.46
CA GLN A 411 -9.68 14.53 36.50
C GLN A 411 -10.31 15.87 36.08
N THR A 412 -10.01 16.33 34.86
CA THR A 412 -10.54 17.59 34.31
C THR A 412 -12.07 17.59 34.23
N VAL A 413 -12.63 16.51 33.69
CA VAL A 413 -14.09 16.27 33.61
C VAL A 413 -14.73 16.28 35.00
N ARG A 414 -14.17 15.55 35.98
CA ARG A 414 -14.73 15.46 37.35
C ARG A 414 -14.56 16.72 38.19
N SER A 415 -13.66 17.63 37.82
CA SER A 415 -13.54 18.95 38.44
C SER A 415 -14.45 20.03 37.84
N GLN A 416 -15.25 19.69 36.82
CA GLN A 416 -16.03 20.67 36.07
C GLN A 416 -17.39 20.95 36.72
N GLU A 417 -17.57 22.15 37.26
CA GLU A 417 -18.82 22.58 37.91
C GLU A 417 -19.93 22.96 36.89
N SER A 418 -19.57 23.61 35.79
CA SER A 418 -20.55 24.04 34.77
C SER A 418 -20.90 22.91 33.79
N CYS A 419 -22.17 22.49 33.81
CA CYS A 419 -22.79 21.51 32.92
C CYS A 419 -22.55 21.81 31.42
N ILE A 420 -22.64 23.07 30.99
CA ILE A 420 -22.41 23.50 29.60
C ILE A 420 -20.99 23.15 29.15
N VAL A 421 -19.99 23.32 30.02
CA VAL A 421 -18.59 23.00 29.73
C VAL A 421 -18.37 21.49 29.75
N SER A 422 -18.96 20.76 30.72
CA SER A 422 -18.92 19.28 30.73
C SER A 422 -19.49 18.70 29.44
N TYR A 423 -20.59 19.27 28.93
CA TYR A 423 -21.21 18.87 27.67
C TYR A 423 -20.31 19.15 26.45
N LYS A 424 -19.73 20.37 26.36
CA LYS A 424 -18.75 20.70 25.31
C LYS A 424 -17.53 19.78 25.33
N ILE A 425 -17.05 19.36 26.51
CA ILE A 425 -15.95 18.38 26.64
C ILE A 425 -16.40 16.99 26.16
N ALA A 426 -17.62 16.55 26.48
CA ALA A 426 -18.15 15.27 26.01
C ALA A 426 -18.26 15.23 24.47
N ASN A 427 -18.81 16.27 23.85
CA ASN A 427 -18.91 16.36 22.38
C ASN A 427 -17.51 16.42 21.72
N LEU A 428 -16.55 17.13 22.33
CA LEU A 428 -15.15 17.16 21.86
C LEU A 428 -14.47 15.78 21.95
N LEU A 429 -14.72 15.04 23.02
CA LEU A 429 -14.22 13.67 23.20
C LEU A 429 -14.85 12.71 22.19
N GLN A 430 -16.17 12.80 21.97
CA GLN A 430 -16.89 12.02 20.95
C GLN A 430 -16.31 12.27 19.55
N PHE A 431 -16.08 13.53 19.16
CA PHE A 431 -15.50 13.89 17.87
C PHE A 431 -14.10 13.28 17.66
N TYR A 432 -13.21 13.41 18.66
CA TYR A 432 -11.88 12.82 18.58
C TYR A 432 -11.90 11.29 18.67
N MET A 433 -12.80 10.68 19.44
CA MET A 433 -12.99 9.24 19.49
C MET A 433 -13.36 8.70 18.10
N LEU A 434 -14.39 9.28 17.44
CA LEU A 434 -14.80 8.87 16.09
C LEU A 434 -13.67 9.07 15.06
N THR A 435 -12.97 10.20 15.14
CA THR A 435 -11.84 10.51 14.24
C THR A 435 -10.68 9.52 14.43
N MET A 436 -10.31 9.19 15.66
CA MET A 436 -9.22 8.25 15.96
C MET A 436 -9.61 6.79 15.65
N ARG A 437 -10.86 6.38 15.95
CA ARG A 437 -11.43 5.06 15.62
C ARG A 437 -11.35 4.77 14.12
N ARG A 438 -11.62 5.76 13.26
CA ARG A 438 -11.44 5.69 11.79
C ARG A 438 -9.99 5.47 11.32
N THR A 439 -8.98 5.59 12.19
CA THR A 439 -7.55 5.51 11.82
C THR A 439 -6.78 4.32 12.39
N ILE A 440 -7.14 3.83 13.58
CA ILE A 440 -6.54 2.62 14.19
C ILE A 440 -7.51 1.41 14.13
N GLY A 441 -8.81 1.64 14.09
CA GLY A 441 -9.84 0.60 14.19
C GLY A 441 -10.53 0.61 15.56
N GLU A 442 -11.51 -0.28 15.72
CA GLU A 442 -12.48 -0.21 16.83
C GLU A 442 -11.97 -0.93 18.10
N GLU A 443 -11.33 -2.08 17.91
CA GLU A 443 -10.85 -2.95 19.00
C GLU A 443 -9.61 -2.43 19.74
N ALA A 444 -8.97 -1.39 19.21
CA ALA A 444 -7.74 -0.82 19.75
C ALA A 444 -7.91 -0.31 21.20
N LEU A 445 -6.89 -0.53 22.03
CA LEU A 445 -6.82 -0.03 23.40
C LEU A 445 -7.00 1.48 23.47
N LEU A 446 -6.52 2.26 22.50
CA LEU A 446 -6.84 3.69 22.43
C LEU A 446 -8.34 3.93 22.20
N SER A 447 -8.95 3.32 21.17
CA SER A 447 -10.36 3.50 20.84
C SER A 447 -11.27 3.16 22.01
N ARG A 448 -10.99 2.05 22.70
CA ARG A 448 -11.66 1.65 23.96
C ARG A 448 -11.42 2.67 25.09
N THR A 449 -10.19 3.17 25.26
CA THR A 449 -9.88 4.22 26.27
C THR A 449 -10.64 5.52 26.00
N LEU A 450 -10.77 5.91 24.72
CA LEU A 450 -11.48 7.13 24.31
C LEU A 450 -12.99 7.00 24.53
N LEU A 451 -13.57 5.82 24.28
CA LEU A 451 -14.96 5.52 24.63
C LEU A 451 -15.18 5.65 26.15
N GLU A 452 -14.38 4.97 26.98
CA GLU A 452 -14.49 5.01 28.44
C GLU A 452 -14.40 6.42 29.06
N ILE A 453 -13.62 7.34 28.47
CA ILE A 453 -13.55 8.74 28.95
C ILE A 453 -14.71 9.59 28.42
N THR A 454 -15.25 9.26 27.25
CA THR A 454 -16.43 9.92 26.68
C THR A 454 -17.69 9.53 27.47
N ASP A 455 -17.86 8.24 27.81
CA ASP A 455 -18.92 7.74 28.67
C ASP A 455 -18.90 8.41 30.06
N VAL A 456 -17.70 8.57 30.64
CA VAL A 456 -17.53 9.29 31.91
C VAL A 456 -17.81 10.80 31.78
N ALA A 457 -17.51 11.42 30.63
CA ALA A 457 -17.85 12.81 30.38
C ALA A 457 -19.37 13.03 30.26
N TYR A 458 -20.07 12.19 29.49
CA TYR A 458 -21.53 12.21 29.45
C TYR A 458 -22.15 11.89 30.82
N SER A 459 -21.61 10.92 31.56
CA SER A 459 -22.10 10.59 32.92
C SER A 459 -22.01 11.77 33.87
N VAL A 460 -20.86 12.47 33.91
CA VAL A 460 -20.69 13.67 34.75
C VAL A 460 -21.56 14.83 34.28
N PHE A 461 -21.78 14.98 32.96
CA PHE A 461 -22.77 15.93 32.44
C PHE A 461 -24.19 15.61 32.92
N TYR A 462 -24.67 14.36 32.77
CA TYR A 462 -25.99 13.92 33.22
C TYR A 462 -26.16 14.06 34.74
N GLU A 463 -25.14 13.75 35.53
CA GLU A 463 -25.13 14.00 36.98
C GLU A 463 -25.22 15.49 37.32
N SER A 464 -24.53 16.36 36.56
CA SER A 464 -24.52 17.81 36.73
C SER A 464 -25.89 18.43 36.44
N ILE A 465 -26.52 18.14 35.28
CA ILE A 465 -27.89 18.64 35.00
C ILE A 465 -28.93 18.06 35.97
N SER A 466 -28.76 16.80 36.39
CA SER A 466 -29.62 16.20 37.42
C SER A 466 -29.41 16.83 38.80
N ALA A 467 -28.20 17.29 39.13
CA ALA A 467 -27.94 18.08 40.34
C ALA A 467 -28.58 19.46 40.25
N GLN A 468 -28.50 20.12 39.09
CA GLN A 468 -29.13 21.42 38.84
C GLN A 468 -30.65 21.36 38.97
N GLY A 469 -31.34 20.39 38.35
CA GLY A 469 -32.79 20.20 38.51
C GLY A 469 -33.20 19.93 39.97
N ARG A 470 -32.43 19.11 40.70
CA ARG A 470 -32.65 18.88 42.15
C ARG A 470 -32.31 20.08 43.03
N ALA A 471 -31.48 21.01 42.56
CA ALA A 471 -31.18 22.26 43.24
C ALA A 471 -32.30 23.29 43.01
N LEU A 472 -32.82 23.38 41.77
CA LEU A 472 -34.00 24.18 41.42
C LEU A 472 -35.17 23.83 42.33
N LEU A 473 -35.56 22.54 42.39
CA LEU A 473 -36.63 22.01 43.26
C LEU A 473 -36.45 22.25 44.77
N ARG A 474 -35.28 22.77 45.21
CA ARG A 474 -34.96 23.11 46.60
C ARG A 474 -34.64 24.59 46.79
N ALA A 475 -34.76 25.41 45.75
CA ALA A 475 -34.47 26.83 45.82
C ALA A 475 -35.46 27.53 46.78
N PRO A 476 -34.99 28.32 47.77
CA PRO A 476 -35.88 29.09 48.62
C PRO A 476 -36.40 30.30 47.83
N LEU A 477 -37.54 30.12 47.16
CA LEU A 477 -38.18 31.16 46.37
C LEU A 477 -38.93 32.16 47.26
N ASP A 478 -39.02 33.44 46.83
CA ASP A 478 -39.75 34.43 47.62
C ASP A 478 -41.26 34.27 47.45
N ILE A 479 -41.85 33.56 48.39
CA ILE A 479 -43.29 33.35 48.52
C ILE A 479 -44.04 34.68 48.75
N ASN A 480 -43.36 35.72 49.26
CA ASN A 480 -43.95 37.04 49.47
C ASN A 480 -44.14 37.82 48.16
N ASP A 481 -43.39 37.50 47.10
CA ASP A 481 -43.48 38.22 45.84
C ASP A 481 -44.89 38.12 45.24
N THR A 482 -45.47 39.27 44.90
CA THR A 482 -46.77 39.41 44.26
C THR A 482 -46.71 39.32 42.74
N SER A 483 -45.52 39.31 42.14
CA SER A 483 -45.37 39.22 40.68
C SER A 483 -46.05 37.98 40.10
N LEU A 484 -46.53 38.14 38.87
CA LEU A 484 -47.10 37.08 38.04
C LEU A 484 -46.08 36.59 36.99
N THR A 485 -44.79 36.86 37.22
CA THR A 485 -43.67 36.51 36.32
C THR A 485 -42.90 35.28 36.82
N PRO A 486 -42.20 34.54 35.94
CA PRO A 486 -41.40 33.39 36.35
C PRO A 486 -40.26 33.80 37.31
N PRO A 487 -40.04 33.09 38.43
CA PRO A 487 -38.93 33.37 39.33
C PRO A 487 -37.56 33.25 38.66
N ILE A 488 -36.60 34.07 39.09
CA ILE A 488 -35.25 34.16 38.51
C ILE A 488 -34.56 32.78 38.42
N ALA A 489 -34.73 31.91 39.42
CA ALA A 489 -34.17 30.56 39.40
C ALA A 489 -34.66 29.69 38.21
N ILE A 490 -35.90 29.91 37.73
CA ILE A 490 -36.42 29.25 36.52
C ILE A 490 -35.83 29.92 35.27
N LEU A 491 -35.70 31.25 35.26
CA LEU A 491 -35.10 32.00 34.14
C LEU A 491 -33.66 31.54 33.90
N ASP A 492 -32.83 31.52 34.95
CA ASP A 492 -31.42 31.11 34.90
C ASP A 492 -31.26 29.64 34.47
N HIS A 493 -32.08 28.74 35.03
CA HIS A 493 -32.04 27.31 34.69
C HIS A 493 -32.43 27.05 33.22
N MET A 494 -33.43 27.76 32.70
CA MET A 494 -33.84 27.65 31.29
C MET A 494 -32.87 28.35 30.34
N GLN A 495 -32.17 29.41 30.77
CA GLN A 495 -31.07 30.00 30.00
C GLN A 495 -29.89 29.02 29.87
N ILE A 496 -29.57 28.25 30.92
CA ILE A 496 -28.58 27.17 30.85
C ILE A 496 -29.02 26.07 29.87
N LEU A 497 -30.29 25.65 29.89
CA LEU A 497 -30.82 24.70 28.89
C LEU A 497 -30.72 25.26 27.46
N ARG A 498 -31.02 26.54 27.26
CA ARG A 498 -30.88 27.23 25.96
C ARG A 498 -29.44 27.21 25.44
N GLU A 499 -28.45 27.36 26.32
CA GLU A 499 -27.04 27.27 25.94
C GLU A 499 -26.61 25.82 25.62
N ILE A 500 -27.14 24.81 26.33
CA ILE A 500 -26.91 23.39 25.99
C ILE A 500 -27.53 23.04 24.63
N MET A 501 -28.77 23.48 24.36
CA MET A 501 -29.44 23.30 23.06
C MET A 501 -28.67 23.97 21.91
N GLY A 502 -28.13 25.18 22.13
CA GLY A 502 -27.27 25.84 21.16
C GLY A 502 -25.96 25.08 20.89
N VAL A 503 -25.35 24.47 21.92
CA VAL A 503 -24.17 23.59 21.74
C VAL A 503 -24.52 22.35 20.93
N TYR A 504 -25.63 21.69 21.24
CA TYR A 504 -26.11 20.51 20.52
C TYR A 504 -26.32 20.82 19.04
N GLN A 505 -27.12 21.85 18.73
CA GLN A 505 -27.37 22.31 17.36
C GLN A 505 -26.07 22.65 16.60
N SER A 506 -25.08 23.24 17.27
CA SER A 506 -23.77 23.57 16.67
C SER A 506 -22.77 22.40 16.58
N SER A 507 -23.09 21.23 17.14
CA SER A 507 -22.23 20.04 17.13
C SER A 507 -22.50 19.09 15.96
N PHE A 508 -23.63 19.27 15.26
CA PHE A 508 -24.00 18.47 14.10
C PHE A 508 -23.33 18.92 12.81
N LEU A 509 -23.10 17.97 11.90
CA LEU A 509 -22.57 18.20 10.55
C LEU A 509 -23.64 18.23 9.45
N GLY A 510 -24.92 18.02 9.81
CA GLY A 510 -26.07 18.16 8.90
C GLY A 510 -26.47 16.91 8.11
N GLU A 511 -25.98 15.73 8.50
CA GLU A 511 -26.22 14.45 7.81
C GLU A 511 -27.10 13.46 8.62
N GLU A 512 -27.69 13.90 9.75
CA GLU A 512 -28.47 13.05 10.68
C GLU A 512 -29.97 13.41 10.64
N ASP A 513 -30.86 12.41 10.68
CA ASP A 513 -32.32 12.60 10.57
C ASP A 513 -32.93 13.34 11.78
N GLU A 514 -33.97 14.17 11.55
CA GLU A 514 -34.61 14.97 12.61
C GLU A 514 -35.23 14.12 13.74
N THR A 515 -35.57 12.86 13.46
CA THR A 515 -36.06 11.87 14.43
C THR A 515 -34.97 11.41 15.40
N GLU A 516 -33.75 11.14 14.89
CA GLU A 516 -32.60 10.77 15.72
C GLU A 516 -32.13 11.96 16.56
N GLN A 517 -32.17 13.17 16.00
CA GLN A 517 -31.91 14.42 16.74
C GLN A 517 -32.91 14.64 17.89
N ALA A 518 -34.20 14.36 17.68
CA ALA A 518 -35.20 14.46 18.74
C ALA A 518 -34.95 13.42 19.85
N ALA A 519 -34.80 12.14 19.48
CA ALA A 519 -34.56 11.05 20.42
C ALA A 519 -33.26 11.22 21.23
N GLY A 520 -32.17 11.69 20.59
CA GLY A 520 -30.88 11.91 21.23
C GLY A 520 -30.90 13.00 22.32
N PHE A 521 -31.81 13.98 22.22
CA PHE A 521 -31.90 15.09 23.17
C PHE A 521 -33.09 14.99 24.15
N GLN A 522 -34.10 14.15 23.87
CA GLN A 522 -35.31 13.96 24.67
C GLN A 522 -34.99 13.80 26.18
N LYS A 523 -34.03 12.92 26.52
CA LYS A 523 -33.57 12.67 27.89
C LYS A 523 -33.02 13.92 28.61
N ILE A 524 -32.40 14.86 27.89
CA ILE A 524 -31.89 16.12 28.44
C ILE A 524 -33.06 17.08 28.70
N LEU A 525 -34.06 17.10 27.80
CA LEU A 525 -35.29 17.85 27.99
C LEU A 525 -36.06 17.35 29.21
N ASP A 526 -36.19 16.05 29.43
CA ASP A 526 -36.87 15.49 30.62
C ASP A 526 -36.18 15.95 31.91
N ILE A 527 -34.86 15.75 32.01
CA ILE A 527 -34.08 16.05 33.21
C ILE A 527 -34.07 17.57 33.54
N MET A 528 -34.23 18.45 32.55
CA MET A 528 -34.18 19.90 32.76
C MET A 528 -35.56 20.59 32.74
N VAL A 529 -36.49 20.19 31.88
CA VAL A 529 -37.80 20.85 31.74
C VAL A 529 -38.78 20.38 32.82
N ASP A 530 -38.81 19.10 33.17
CA ASP A 530 -39.81 18.60 34.13
C ASP A 530 -39.63 19.18 35.55
N PRO A 531 -38.41 19.33 36.10
CA PRO A 531 -38.20 20.09 37.34
C PRO A 531 -38.62 21.57 37.26
N ALA A 532 -38.62 22.18 36.07
CA ALA A 532 -39.07 23.54 35.85
C ALA A 532 -40.61 23.64 35.77
N ILE A 533 -41.29 22.60 35.27
CA ILE A 533 -42.76 22.45 35.34
C ILE A 533 -43.17 22.22 36.80
N ASP A 534 -42.56 21.25 37.48
CA ASP A 534 -42.87 20.87 38.87
C ASP A 534 -42.75 22.06 39.83
N ILE A 535 -41.67 22.84 39.74
CA ILE A 535 -41.52 24.02 40.61
C ILE A 535 -42.52 25.13 40.25
N SER A 536 -42.85 25.30 38.96
CA SER A 536 -43.88 26.24 38.52
C SER A 536 -45.25 25.89 39.11
N ILE A 537 -45.60 24.60 39.18
CA ILE A 537 -46.85 24.12 39.79
C ILE A 537 -46.79 24.23 41.33
N SER A 538 -45.69 23.79 41.95
CA SER A 538 -45.51 23.79 43.41
C SER A 538 -45.61 25.20 44.02
N VAL A 539 -44.91 26.18 43.45
CA VAL A 539 -44.96 27.59 43.88
C VAL A 539 -46.36 28.16 43.71
N ASN A 540 -47.06 27.76 42.64
CA ASN A 540 -48.41 28.21 42.35
C ASN A 540 -49.41 27.70 43.41
N GLU A 541 -49.29 26.44 43.84
CA GLU A 541 -50.07 25.91 44.96
C GLU A 541 -49.75 26.57 46.30
N GLU A 542 -48.47 26.80 46.61
CA GLU A 542 -48.08 27.40 47.89
C GLU A 542 -48.51 28.86 47.99
N LYS A 543 -48.30 29.67 46.94
CA LYS A 543 -48.81 31.04 46.86
C LYS A 543 -50.34 31.08 46.93
N ARG A 544 -51.06 30.15 46.28
CA ARG A 544 -52.53 30.00 46.39
C ARG A 544 -52.98 29.77 47.84
N ARG A 545 -52.33 28.85 48.57
CA ARG A 545 -52.67 28.54 49.99
C ARG A 545 -52.53 29.77 50.90
N LEU A 546 -51.57 30.64 50.63
CA LEU A 546 -51.30 31.85 51.41
C LEU A 546 -52.08 33.08 50.94
N ARG A 547 -52.49 33.13 49.66
CA ARG A 547 -53.21 34.26 49.05
C ARG A 547 -54.34 33.76 48.12
N PRO A 548 -55.53 33.43 48.66
CA PRO A 548 -56.69 33.01 47.86
C PRO A 548 -57.28 34.06 46.89
N ARG A 549 -56.70 35.26 46.81
CA ARG A 549 -57.06 36.36 45.89
C ARG A 549 -55.92 36.73 44.92
N TRP A 550 -54.91 35.88 44.80
CA TRP A 550 -53.80 36.07 43.85
C TRP A 550 -54.07 35.25 42.58
N ASP A 551 -53.69 35.78 41.41
CA ASP A 551 -54.05 35.24 40.09
C ASP A 551 -53.24 33.99 39.70
N GLN A 552 -53.52 32.91 40.43
CA GLN A 552 -52.95 31.57 40.26
C GLN A 552 -52.91 31.07 38.79
N PRO A 553 -53.96 31.23 37.94
CA PRO A 553 -53.89 30.70 36.58
C PRO A 553 -52.98 31.56 35.68
N VAL A 554 -52.95 32.88 35.91
CA VAL A 554 -52.12 33.82 35.13
C VAL A 554 -50.63 33.58 35.40
N TYR A 555 -50.23 33.39 36.67
CA TYR A 555 -48.87 32.99 37.00
C TYR A 555 -48.48 31.64 36.37
N ALA A 556 -49.35 30.63 36.44
CA ALA A 556 -49.08 29.32 35.84
C ALA A 556 -48.85 29.41 34.33
N LEU A 557 -49.72 30.13 33.62
CA LEU A 557 -49.61 30.32 32.17
C LEU A 557 -48.37 31.13 31.80
N ASN A 558 -48.02 32.17 32.56
CA ASN A 558 -46.81 32.96 32.33
C ASN A 558 -45.52 32.13 32.52
N CYS A 559 -45.50 31.22 33.52
CA CYS A 559 -44.41 30.27 33.69
C CYS A 559 -44.34 29.26 32.53
N LEU A 560 -45.45 28.57 32.22
CA LEU A 560 -45.46 27.52 31.19
C LEU A 560 -45.17 28.06 29.79
N SER A 561 -45.75 29.21 29.42
CA SER A 561 -45.49 29.86 28.12
C SER A 561 -44.04 30.38 28.02
N TYR A 562 -43.42 30.75 29.15
CA TYR A 562 -41.98 31.04 29.15
C TYR A 562 -41.16 29.77 28.85
N LEU A 563 -41.48 28.63 29.47
CA LEU A 563 -40.79 27.36 29.17
C LEU A 563 -40.94 26.99 27.69
N GLU A 564 -42.14 27.10 27.12
CA GLU A 564 -42.40 26.88 25.70
C GLU A 564 -41.57 27.81 24.80
N SER A 565 -41.53 29.12 25.09
CA SER A 565 -40.76 30.11 24.32
C SER A 565 -39.23 29.90 24.36
N VAL A 566 -38.73 29.10 25.29
CA VAL A 566 -37.30 28.71 25.35
C VAL A 566 -37.01 27.55 24.40
N LEU A 567 -37.98 26.66 24.20
CA LEU A 567 -37.87 25.51 23.29
C LEU A 567 -38.24 25.86 21.85
N GLU A 568 -39.14 26.82 21.64
CA GLU A 568 -39.66 27.24 20.33
C GLU A 568 -38.61 27.36 19.19
N PRO A 569 -37.40 27.92 19.40
CA PRO A 569 -36.40 28.08 18.34
C PRO A 569 -35.73 26.78 17.83
N PHE A 570 -35.99 25.63 18.44
CA PHE A 570 -35.25 24.37 18.20
C PHE A 570 -36.19 23.25 17.72
N SER A 571 -36.01 22.76 16.50
CA SER A 571 -36.89 21.75 15.86
C SER A 571 -36.96 20.42 16.63
N PHE A 572 -35.82 19.91 17.09
CA PHE A 572 -35.70 18.67 17.87
C PHE A 572 -36.45 18.69 19.23
N THR A 573 -37.03 19.82 19.65
CA THR A 573 -37.82 19.92 20.90
C THR A 573 -39.32 19.66 20.71
N HIS A 574 -39.78 19.38 19.49
CA HIS A 574 -41.21 19.38 19.11
C HIS A 574 -42.11 18.50 20.00
N GLU A 575 -41.66 17.31 20.42
CA GLU A 575 -42.42 16.43 21.32
C GLU A 575 -42.67 17.06 22.70
N LYS A 576 -41.60 17.57 23.33
CA LYS A 576 -41.69 18.20 24.66
C LYS A 576 -42.48 19.51 24.60
N ARG A 577 -42.41 20.23 23.47
CA ARG A 577 -43.28 21.36 23.15
C ARG A 577 -44.74 20.94 23.04
N ALA A 578 -45.08 19.87 22.33
CA ALA A 578 -46.45 19.37 22.22
C ALA A 578 -47.03 18.95 23.58
N ALA A 579 -46.21 18.31 24.43
CA ALA A 579 -46.58 17.98 25.80
C ALA A 579 -46.84 19.25 26.65
N LEU A 580 -45.97 20.26 26.57
CA LEU A 580 -46.18 21.56 27.23
C LEU A 580 -47.42 22.29 26.72
N ALA A 581 -47.62 22.36 25.40
CA ALA A 581 -48.76 23.00 24.77
C ALA A 581 -50.08 22.39 25.24
N LYS A 582 -50.16 21.06 25.38
CA LYS A 582 -51.34 20.40 25.98
C LYS A 582 -51.60 20.88 27.42
N ILE A 583 -50.56 20.96 28.26
CA ILE A 583 -50.70 21.45 29.64
C ILE A 583 -51.11 22.94 29.64
N ILE A 584 -50.61 23.74 28.70
CA ILE A 584 -51.00 25.14 28.53
C ILE A 584 -52.48 25.25 28.15
N GLU A 585 -52.97 24.46 27.18
CA GLU A 585 -54.39 24.47 26.80
C GLU A 585 -55.31 24.01 27.95
N GLU A 586 -54.94 22.97 28.71
CA GLU A 586 -55.66 22.56 29.92
C GLU A 586 -55.74 23.69 30.97
N ARG A 587 -54.69 24.52 31.09
CA ARG A 587 -54.66 25.67 32.01
C ARG A 587 -55.37 26.90 31.43
N VAL A 588 -55.39 27.09 30.11
CA VAL A 588 -56.18 28.12 29.42
C VAL A 588 -57.67 27.83 29.58
N ALA A 589 -58.11 26.59 29.38
CA ALA A 589 -59.49 26.18 29.59
C ALA A 589 -59.94 26.46 31.04
N ALA A 590 -59.13 26.10 32.04
CA ALA A 590 -59.41 26.40 33.44
C ALA A 590 -59.49 27.93 33.73
N LEU A 591 -58.66 28.75 33.09
CA LEU A 591 -58.77 30.22 33.19
C LEU A 591 -60.00 30.76 32.46
N VAL A 592 -60.45 30.15 31.35
CA VAL A 592 -61.72 30.52 30.68
C VAL A 592 -62.92 30.23 31.59
N GLU A 593 -62.97 29.06 32.24
CA GLU A 593 -64.00 28.73 33.24
C GLU A 593 -64.06 29.77 34.37
N GLU A 594 -62.90 30.09 34.95
CA GLU A 594 -62.81 31.03 36.06
C GLU A 594 -63.12 32.46 35.61
N HIS A 595 -62.62 32.90 34.45
CA HIS A 595 -62.85 34.24 33.94
C HIS A 595 -64.32 34.47 33.55
N TYR A 596 -64.94 33.52 32.84
CA TYR A 596 -66.38 33.50 32.57
C TYR A 596 -67.18 33.63 33.87
N THR A 597 -66.83 32.87 34.91
CA THR A 597 -67.53 32.91 36.21
C THR A 597 -67.43 34.29 36.86
N ASN A 598 -66.25 34.93 36.85
CA ASN A 598 -66.08 36.28 37.38
C ASN A 598 -66.87 37.31 36.56
N ILE A 599 -66.77 37.32 35.23
CA ILE A 599 -67.51 38.26 34.38
C ILE A 599 -69.04 38.10 34.58
N MET A 600 -69.54 36.86 34.69
CA MET A 600 -70.97 36.60 34.97
C MET A 600 -71.41 37.13 36.35
N ILE A 601 -70.51 37.16 37.35
CA ILE A 601 -70.78 37.74 38.68
C ILE A 601 -70.76 39.27 38.62
N ASP A 602 -69.76 39.87 37.97
CA ASP A 602 -69.62 41.32 37.81
C ASP A 602 -70.76 41.93 36.96
N ALA A 603 -71.24 41.17 35.97
CA ALA A 603 -72.46 41.46 35.20
C ALA A 603 -73.78 41.26 35.98
N GLY A 604 -73.75 40.62 37.15
CA GLY A 604 -74.93 40.28 37.94
C GLY A 604 -75.82 39.17 37.36
N LEU A 605 -75.38 38.46 36.31
CA LEU A 605 -76.15 37.41 35.65
C LEU A 605 -75.95 36.00 36.21
N HIS A 606 -74.87 35.75 36.95
CA HIS A 606 -74.44 34.39 37.36
C HIS A 606 -75.55 33.57 38.01
N GLN A 607 -76.21 34.10 39.05
CA GLN A 607 -77.28 33.41 39.78
C GLN A 607 -78.54 33.19 38.93
N VAL A 608 -78.85 34.11 38.02
CA VAL A 608 -79.98 33.98 37.09
C VAL A 608 -79.71 32.85 36.10
N ALA A 609 -78.54 32.84 35.47
CA ALA A 609 -78.14 31.80 34.51
C ALA A 609 -78.04 30.41 35.17
N GLU A 610 -77.46 30.32 36.37
CA GLU A 610 -77.41 29.08 37.15
C GLU A 610 -78.81 28.57 37.51
N THR A 611 -79.72 29.45 37.94
CA THR A 611 -81.12 29.08 38.25
C THR A 611 -81.83 28.58 36.99
N CYS A 612 -81.73 29.30 35.86
CA CYS A 612 -82.32 28.87 34.59
C CYS A 612 -81.78 27.51 34.13
N ALA A 613 -80.48 27.23 34.30
CA ALA A 613 -79.86 25.98 33.90
C ALA A 613 -80.16 24.77 34.83
N THR A 614 -80.55 25.01 36.08
CA THR A 614 -80.67 23.95 37.12
C THR A 614 -82.09 23.72 37.65
N HIS A 615 -83.07 24.54 37.27
CA HIS A 615 -84.46 24.37 37.72
C HIS A 615 -85.08 23.04 37.27
N SER A 616 -86.00 22.49 38.08
CA SER A 616 -86.87 21.38 37.67
C SER A 616 -88.03 21.91 36.84
N LYS A 617 -88.39 21.18 35.78
CA LYS A 617 -89.49 21.55 34.85
C LYS A 617 -90.88 21.63 35.50
N ASP A 618 -91.01 21.18 36.74
CA ASP A 618 -92.25 21.21 37.53
C ASP A 618 -92.47 22.55 38.26
N GLU A 619 -91.42 23.35 38.50
CA GLU A 619 -91.53 24.65 39.18
C GLU A 619 -91.22 25.82 38.23
N PRO A 620 -92.18 26.70 37.93
CA PRO A 620 -91.98 27.79 36.97
C PRO A 620 -91.02 28.84 37.52
N LEU A 621 -90.03 29.23 36.72
CA LEU A 621 -88.98 30.19 37.08
C LEU A 621 -89.50 31.48 37.72
N SER A 622 -90.67 31.99 37.31
CA SER A 622 -91.24 33.22 37.87
C SER A 622 -91.53 33.20 39.38
N ARG A 623 -91.50 32.02 40.02
CA ARG A 623 -91.67 31.84 41.48
C ARG A 623 -90.36 31.72 42.27
N LEU A 624 -89.28 31.27 41.64
CA LEU A 624 -88.00 31.06 42.31
C LEU A 624 -87.40 32.41 42.72
N PRO A 625 -86.83 32.54 43.95
CA PRO A 625 -86.45 33.82 44.52
C PRO A 625 -85.38 34.58 43.72
N THR A 626 -84.52 33.89 42.98
CA THR A 626 -83.46 34.45 42.12
C THR A 626 -83.93 34.91 40.75
N THR A 627 -85.12 34.48 40.29
CA THR A 627 -85.64 34.74 38.94
C THR A 627 -87.05 35.31 38.92
N GLN A 628 -87.53 35.83 40.05
CA GLN A 628 -88.74 36.66 40.13
C GLN A 628 -88.60 37.91 39.25
N PRO A 629 -89.69 38.45 38.66
CA PRO A 629 -89.63 39.55 37.70
C PRO A 629 -88.83 40.79 38.16
N ASN A 630 -88.92 41.16 39.44
CA ASN A 630 -88.19 42.31 40.00
C ASN A 630 -86.67 42.08 40.10
N GLU A 631 -86.26 40.87 40.52
CA GLU A 631 -84.85 40.51 40.67
C GLU A 631 -84.21 40.24 39.30
N LEU A 632 -84.96 39.63 38.37
CA LEU A 632 -84.57 39.49 36.97
C LEU A 632 -84.38 40.87 36.31
N GLN A 633 -85.28 41.83 36.53
CA GLN A 633 -85.11 43.20 36.02
C GLN A 633 -83.90 43.91 36.66
N LEU A 634 -83.63 43.69 37.96
CA LEU A 634 -82.45 44.21 38.63
C LEU A 634 -81.15 43.63 38.03
N ALA A 635 -81.11 42.32 37.78
CA ALA A 635 -79.99 41.64 37.13
C ALA A 635 -79.76 42.14 35.69
N LEU A 636 -80.83 42.26 34.88
CA LEU A 636 -80.76 42.80 33.52
C LEU A 636 -80.25 44.25 33.50
N ARG A 637 -80.67 45.09 34.45
CA ARG A 637 -80.14 46.45 34.57
C ARG A 637 -78.66 46.45 34.95
N ASN A 638 -78.24 45.62 35.90
CA ASN A 638 -76.83 45.49 36.28
C ASN A 638 -75.97 45.03 35.08
N PHE A 639 -76.50 44.09 34.28
CA PHE A 639 -75.86 43.66 33.03
C PHE A 639 -75.78 44.79 32.00
N SER A 640 -76.83 45.61 31.83
CA SER A 640 -76.80 46.76 30.91
C SER A 640 -75.75 47.82 31.28
N LEU A 641 -75.48 47.98 32.57
CA LEU A 641 -74.43 48.84 33.11
C LEU A 641 -73.05 48.22 32.89
N TRP A 642 -72.90 46.91 33.10
CA TRP A 642 -71.67 46.18 32.81
C TRP A 642 -71.32 46.18 31.31
N LEU A 643 -72.31 46.01 30.42
CA LEU A 643 -72.17 46.16 28.96
C LEU A 643 -71.77 47.59 28.53
N SER A 644 -71.73 48.55 29.46
CA SER A 644 -71.25 49.91 29.26
C SER A 644 -69.88 50.19 29.92
N SER A 645 -69.21 49.18 30.48
CA SER A 645 -67.87 49.28 31.10
C SER A 645 -66.75 48.98 30.09
N LEU A 646 -65.48 49.18 30.51
CA LEU A 646 -64.31 48.80 29.71
C LEU A 646 -64.04 47.28 29.72
N ASP A 647 -64.58 46.55 30.70
CA ASP A 647 -64.34 45.11 30.90
C ASP A 647 -64.97 44.22 29.81
N VAL A 648 -65.83 44.82 28.98
CA VAL A 648 -66.37 44.26 27.72
C VAL A 648 -65.29 44.15 26.64
N VAL A 649 -64.29 45.05 26.66
CA VAL A 649 -63.29 45.21 25.59
C VAL A 649 -61.90 44.77 26.07
N GLN A 650 -61.56 45.03 27.33
CA GLN A 650 -60.28 44.65 27.94
C GLN A 650 -60.45 44.32 29.42
N SER A 651 -60.31 43.05 29.77
CA SER A 651 -60.22 42.61 31.17
C SER A 651 -58.91 43.07 31.82
N ALA A 652 -59.00 43.97 32.80
CA ALA A 652 -57.86 44.44 33.59
C ALA A 652 -57.10 43.27 34.26
N ARG A 653 -57.82 42.19 34.65
CA ARG A 653 -57.25 40.97 35.23
C ARG A 653 -56.34 40.23 34.25
N LEU A 654 -56.77 40.09 33.00
CA LEU A 654 -56.00 39.38 31.97
C LEU A 654 -54.79 40.17 31.47
N SER A 655 -54.73 41.50 31.72
CA SER A 655 -53.60 42.36 31.31
C SER A 655 -52.23 41.95 31.89
N HIS A 656 -52.21 41.04 32.88
CA HIS A 656 -51.01 40.48 33.46
C HIS A 656 -50.54 39.16 32.79
N LEU A 657 -51.23 38.66 31.76
CA LEU A 657 -50.72 37.57 30.91
C LEU A 657 -49.60 38.09 30.02
N ALA A 658 -48.44 37.41 30.03
CA ALA A 658 -47.28 37.77 29.22
C ALA A 658 -47.52 37.56 27.71
N VAL A 659 -48.40 36.62 27.35
CA VAL A 659 -48.75 36.31 25.95
C VAL A 659 -50.07 36.99 25.60
N GLN A 660 -49.99 38.16 24.95
CA GLN A 660 -51.17 38.96 24.57
C GLN A 660 -52.16 38.22 23.66
N ARG A 661 -51.70 37.20 22.92
CA ARG A 661 -52.55 36.32 22.09
C ARG A 661 -53.47 35.43 22.95
N LEU A 662 -52.99 34.98 24.12
CA LEU A 662 -53.79 34.23 25.08
C LEU A 662 -54.80 35.13 25.80
N HIS A 663 -54.45 36.39 26.11
CA HIS A 663 -55.41 37.38 26.63
C HIS A 663 -56.65 37.47 25.73
N ALA A 664 -56.46 37.71 24.43
CA ALA A 664 -57.56 37.83 23.48
C ALA A 664 -58.41 36.55 23.43
N ARG A 665 -57.77 35.37 23.27
CA ARG A 665 -58.44 34.07 23.18
C ARG A 665 -59.26 33.75 24.44
N VAL A 666 -58.70 33.98 25.63
CA VAL A 666 -59.38 33.75 26.92
C VAL A 666 -60.57 34.69 27.10
N HIS A 667 -60.40 35.97 26.76
CA HIS A 667 -61.47 36.96 26.89
C HIS A 667 -62.64 36.66 25.96
N GLN A 668 -62.35 36.40 24.68
CA GLN A 668 -63.36 36.11 23.66
C GLN A 668 -64.16 34.85 24.00
N ALA A 669 -63.48 33.73 24.33
CA ALA A 669 -64.16 32.48 24.69
C ALA A 669 -65.09 32.62 25.92
N ALA A 670 -64.71 33.46 26.89
CA ALA A 670 -65.56 33.79 28.03
C ALA A 670 -66.78 34.65 27.63
N LEU A 671 -66.61 35.63 26.73
CA LEU A 671 -67.69 36.47 26.21
C LEU A 671 -68.68 35.68 25.33
N GLU A 672 -68.22 34.78 24.48
CA GLU A 672 -69.08 33.88 23.70
C GLU A 672 -69.94 32.98 24.61
N ARG A 673 -69.34 32.47 25.69
CA ARG A 673 -70.08 31.66 26.67
C ARG A 673 -71.08 32.50 27.47
N MET A 674 -70.76 33.76 27.79
CA MET A 674 -71.72 34.72 28.34
C MET A 674 -72.87 34.99 27.36
N ALA A 675 -72.61 35.15 26.07
CA ALA A 675 -73.65 35.31 25.05
C ALA A 675 -74.57 34.07 24.97
N ARG A 676 -74.00 32.87 24.98
CA ARG A 676 -74.75 31.59 25.05
C ARG A 676 -75.58 31.47 26.34
N ALA A 677 -75.03 31.84 27.49
CA ALA A 677 -75.75 31.84 28.77
C ALA A 677 -76.91 32.85 28.81
N TYR A 678 -76.70 34.06 28.28
CA TYR A 678 -77.75 35.06 28.15
C TYR A 678 -78.85 34.63 27.16
N ALA A 679 -78.49 33.97 26.06
CA ALA A 679 -79.43 33.38 25.12
C ALA A 679 -80.32 32.33 25.79
N ALA A 680 -79.74 31.40 26.57
CA ALA A 680 -80.49 30.42 27.34
C ALA A 680 -81.46 31.08 28.34
N VAL A 681 -81.02 32.10 29.08
CA VAL A 681 -81.91 32.89 29.96
C VAL A 681 -83.06 33.54 29.18
N CYS A 682 -82.80 34.08 27.98
CA CYS A 682 -83.85 34.66 27.14
C CYS A 682 -84.87 33.61 26.66
N VAL A 683 -84.42 32.41 26.29
CA VAL A 683 -85.31 31.29 25.88
C VAL A 683 -86.17 30.83 27.06
N GLU A 684 -85.57 30.54 28.22
CA GLU A 684 -86.32 30.07 29.40
C GLU A 684 -87.31 31.11 29.94
N VAL A 685 -87.00 32.42 29.83
CA VAL A 685 -87.93 33.50 30.20
C VAL A 685 -89.06 33.69 29.17
N ARG A 686 -88.82 33.41 27.88
CA ARG A 686 -89.85 33.43 26.84
C ARG A 686 -90.81 32.24 26.92
N ARG A 687 -90.38 31.09 27.47
CA ARG A 687 -91.19 29.86 27.56
C ARG A 687 -92.48 30.05 28.38
N PRO A 688 -93.66 29.66 27.87
CA PRO A 688 -94.94 29.85 28.57
C PRO A 688 -95.06 29.03 29.86
N GLU A 689 -94.36 27.89 29.95
CA GLU A 689 -94.32 27.01 31.14
C GLU A 689 -93.87 27.76 32.39
N ASN A 690 -92.98 28.75 32.21
CA ASN A 690 -92.35 29.54 33.28
C ASN A 690 -93.20 30.71 33.79
N ARG A 691 -94.38 30.95 33.19
CA ARG A 691 -95.44 31.84 33.72
C ARG A 691 -95.00 33.27 34.03
N TYR A 692 -94.18 33.88 33.18
CA TYR A 692 -93.91 35.32 33.22
C TYR A 692 -95.05 36.11 32.57
N GLU A 693 -95.72 36.99 33.34
CA GLU A 693 -96.90 37.74 32.87
C GLU A 693 -96.64 38.66 31.66
N ALA A 694 -95.38 39.08 31.45
CA ALA A 694 -94.98 39.97 30.36
C ALA A 694 -93.52 39.73 29.91
N ALA A 695 -93.15 38.48 29.62
CA ALA A 695 -91.79 38.05 29.27
C ALA A 695 -91.05 38.99 28.29
N ALA A 696 -91.68 39.32 27.15
CA ALA A 696 -91.10 40.20 26.14
C ALA A 696 -90.86 41.64 26.65
N THR A 697 -91.72 42.15 27.53
CA THR A 697 -91.57 43.49 28.13
C THR A 697 -90.48 43.52 29.21
N LEU A 698 -90.31 42.42 29.95
CA LEU A 698 -89.23 42.28 30.94
C LEU A 698 -87.86 42.24 30.25
N LEU A 699 -87.68 41.35 29.27
CA LEU A 699 -86.45 41.23 28.49
C LEU A 699 -86.15 42.51 27.67
N GLY A 700 -87.19 43.15 27.14
CA GLY A 700 -87.10 44.40 26.37
C GLY A 700 -86.89 45.68 27.21
N SER A 701 -86.81 45.58 28.54
CA SER A 701 -86.77 46.75 29.44
C SER A 701 -85.38 47.40 29.56
N GLU A 702 -84.31 46.64 29.35
CA GLU A 702 -82.90 47.05 29.51
C GLU A 702 -82.06 46.49 28.37
N ARG A 703 -80.90 47.09 28.06
CA ARG A 703 -79.99 46.56 27.00
C ARG A 703 -79.46 45.17 27.40
N PRO A 704 -79.39 44.18 26.50
CA PRO A 704 -79.55 44.23 25.03
C PRO A 704 -80.99 43.92 24.53
N PHE A 705 -82.02 44.29 25.28
CA PHE A 705 -83.44 44.22 24.90
C PHE A 705 -83.96 42.80 24.56
N GLY A 706 -83.33 41.76 25.12
CA GLY A 706 -83.69 40.37 24.82
C GLY A 706 -83.29 39.89 23.42
N GLN A 707 -82.39 40.61 22.74
CA GLN A 707 -81.88 40.28 21.41
C GLN A 707 -80.44 39.76 21.48
N VAL A 708 -80.25 38.46 21.17
CA VAL A 708 -78.94 37.79 21.27
C VAL A 708 -77.96 38.29 20.20
N TYR A 709 -78.43 38.59 18.99
CA TYR A 709 -77.63 39.22 17.93
C TYR A 709 -77.03 40.55 18.37
N LEU A 710 -77.85 41.43 18.98
CA LEU A 710 -77.39 42.72 19.49
C LEU A 710 -76.34 42.56 20.60
N LEU A 711 -76.46 41.52 21.44
CA LEU A 711 -75.41 41.19 22.42
C LEU A 711 -74.11 40.75 21.75
N ARG A 712 -74.15 39.80 20.79
CA ARG A 712 -72.95 39.37 20.04
C ARG A 712 -72.24 40.57 19.39
N GLN A 713 -73.00 41.48 18.78
CA GLN A 713 -72.47 42.72 18.18
C GLN A 713 -71.85 43.67 19.21
N ILE A 714 -72.44 43.84 20.40
CA ILE A 714 -71.88 44.68 21.49
C ILE A 714 -70.58 44.07 22.04
N LEU A 715 -70.51 42.74 22.14
CA LEU A 715 -69.32 42.01 22.61
C LEU A 715 -68.22 41.86 21.55
N GLY A 716 -68.43 42.37 20.32
CA GLY A 716 -67.46 42.26 19.23
C GLY A 716 -67.25 40.81 18.74
N LEU A 717 -68.24 39.95 18.92
CA LEU A 717 -68.22 38.56 18.48
C LEU A 717 -68.74 38.45 17.04
N ASP A 718 -68.05 37.68 16.21
CA ASP A 718 -68.48 37.46 14.83
C ASP A 718 -69.86 36.80 14.76
N ALA A 719 -70.68 37.30 13.83
CA ALA A 719 -72.05 36.88 13.64
C ALA A 719 -72.13 35.69 12.66
N GLU A 720 -71.56 34.56 13.05
CA GLU A 720 -71.96 33.27 12.46
C GLU A 720 -73.47 33.08 12.71
N MET A 721 -74.20 32.84 11.62
CA MET A 721 -75.66 32.81 11.63
C MET A 721 -76.14 31.42 12.02
N ASP A 722 -76.67 31.27 13.24
CA ASP A 722 -77.49 30.13 13.64
C ASP A 722 -78.86 30.22 12.90
N GLU A 723 -78.87 29.98 11.58
CA GLU A 723 -80.09 29.77 10.78
C GLU A 723 -80.67 28.39 11.11
N GLY A 724 -81.27 28.25 12.30
CA GLY A 724 -81.69 26.95 12.81
C GLY A 724 -82.44 26.95 14.14
N ASP A 725 -83.29 27.95 14.42
CA ASP A 725 -84.31 27.85 15.51
C ASP A 725 -85.41 28.96 15.42
N GLU A 726 -85.94 29.24 14.22
CA GLU A 726 -87.19 30.01 14.06
C GLU A 726 -88.16 29.33 13.05
N GLU A 727 -88.92 28.33 13.51
CA GLU A 727 -90.34 28.17 13.13
C GLU A 727 -91.08 27.16 14.02
N ALA A 728 -92.28 27.55 14.48
CA ALA A 728 -93.30 26.70 15.11
C ALA A 728 -94.61 27.51 15.23
N VAL A 729 -95.78 26.82 15.25
CA VAL A 729 -97.14 27.39 15.42
C VAL A 729 -97.62 28.14 14.14
N ASP A 730 -98.65 27.70 13.41
CA ASP A 730 -99.66 26.64 13.68
C ASP A 730 -100.34 26.12 12.36
N ASP A 731 -101.29 25.19 12.55
CA ASP A 731 -102.43 24.82 11.68
C ASP A 731 -102.30 23.73 10.58
N GLU A 732 -102.79 22.54 10.97
CA GLU A 732 -103.67 21.57 10.28
C GLU A 732 -103.19 20.71 9.07
N ASP A 733 -103.59 19.43 9.10
CA ASP A 733 -103.30 18.35 8.13
C ASP A 733 -104.30 18.31 6.93
N ASP A 734 -103.98 17.42 5.97
CA ASP A 734 -104.85 16.73 4.98
C ASP A 734 -105.23 17.38 3.61
N GLU A 735 -105.13 16.52 2.57
CA GLU A 735 -105.77 16.53 1.21
C GLU A 735 -105.59 17.80 0.33
N ASP A 736 -105.01 17.80 -0.88
CA ASP A 736 -104.69 16.81 -1.94
C ASP A 736 -103.31 17.18 -2.58
N GLY A 737 -102.63 16.41 -3.45
CA GLY A 737 -103.01 15.25 -4.27
C GLY A 737 -102.85 15.57 -5.77
N SER A 738 -102.16 14.69 -6.55
CA SER A 738 -101.92 14.77 -8.02
C SER A 738 -101.14 16.02 -8.56
N GLU A 739 -100.49 16.06 -9.73
CA GLU A 739 -99.99 15.07 -10.73
C GLU A 739 -98.90 15.82 -11.57
N GLU A 740 -97.72 15.23 -11.79
CA GLU A 740 -97.18 14.80 -13.11
C GLU A 740 -96.42 15.90 -13.92
N ASP A 741 -95.89 15.49 -15.08
CA ASP A 741 -95.12 16.21 -16.13
C ASP A 741 -93.71 16.74 -15.73
N GLU A 742 -92.59 16.32 -16.36
CA GLU A 742 -92.17 16.46 -17.79
C GLU A 742 -91.80 17.92 -18.15
N GLU A 743 -90.72 18.25 -18.87
CA GLU A 743 -89.57 17.50 -19.43
C GLU A 743 -88.41 18.52 -19.69
N ASP A 744 -87.26 18.08 -20.25
CA ASP A 744 -86.24 18.90 -20.97
C ASP A 744 -85.42 19.98 -20.17
N ASP A 745 -84.18 20.35 -20.52
CA ASP A 745 -83.24 19.92 -21.57
C ASP A 745 -81.78 20.35 -21.21
N ASP A 746 -80.78 19.78 -21.92
CA ASP A 746 -79.47 20.37 -22.32
C ASP A 746 -78.43 20.91 -21.27
N ASP A 747 -77.09 20.77 -21.44
CA ASP A 747 -76.22 20.01 -22.37
C ASP A 747 -74.74 20.01 -21.84
N GLU A 748 -73.79 19.43 -22.59
CA GLU A 748 -72.31 19.44 -22.50
C GLU A 748 -71.69 18.70 -21.27
N GLN A 749 -71.23 17.43 -21.33
CA GLN A 749 -70.24 16.70 -22.18
C GLN A 749 -68.76 16.81 -21.74
N GLY A 750 -68.05 15.66 -21.70
CA GLY A 750 -66.64 15.51 -21.29
C GLY A 750 -66.51 14.71 -19.97
N ASP A 751 -66.40 13.38 -19.93
CA ASP A 751 -65.77 12.39 -20.84
C ASP A 751 -64.26 12.67 -21.01
N ASP A 752 -63.30 11.79 -20.73
CA ASP A 752 -63.27 10.39 -20.23
C ASP A 752 -62.12 10.28 -19.17
N GLU A 753 -62.01 9.30 -18.25
CA GLU A 753 -61.80 7.84 -18.42
C GLU A 753 -60.60 7.48 -19.35
N GLN A 754 -59.90 6.34 -19.29
CA GLN A 754 -60.04 5.04 -18.58
C GLN A 754 -58.68 4.72 -17.88
N HIS A 755 -58.53 3.89 -16.84
CA HIS A 755 -59.09 2.59 -16.46
C HIS A 755 -58.58 1.39 -17.30
N GLU A 756 -58.40 0.25 -16.61
CA GLU A 756 -58.35 -1.15 -17.13
C GLU A 756 -57.06 -1.61 -17.89
N ASP A 757 -56.55 -2.84 -17.72
CA ASP A 757 -56.96 -3.89 -16.76
C ASP A 757 -55.88 -4.94 -16.40
N GLU A 758 -56.30 -5.92 -15.59
CA GLU A 758 -55.65 -7.17 -15.18
C GLU A 758 -55.08 -8.04 -16.33
N ASP A 759 -54.10 -8.91 -16.02
CA ASP A 759 -54.02 -10.27 -16.59
C ASP A 759 -53.10 -11.17 -15.73
N ASP A 760 -53.44 -12.46 -15.61
CA ASP A 760 -52.76 -13.45 -14.76
C ASP A 760 -51.41 -13.96 -15.33
N HIS A 761 -50.57 -14.60 -14.49
CA HIS A 761 -50.14 -16.00 -14.69
C HIS A 761 -49.39 -16.57 -13.47
N ASP A 762 -49.65 -17.84 -13.17
CA ASP A 762 -48.93 -18.68 -12.19
C ASP A 762 -47.58 -19.20 -12.72
N ASP A 763 -46.66 -19.58 -11.82
CA ASP A 763 -46.18 -20.98 -11.67
C ASP A 763 -44.85 -21.08 -10.85
N ASP A 764 -44.93 -21.88 -9.78
CA ASP A 764 -43.98 -22.91 -9.30
C ASP A 764 -42.58 -22.65 -8.67
N ASP A 765 -42.29 -23.61 -7.76
CA ASP A 765 -41.02 -24.20 -7.28
C ASP A 765 -40.05 -23.45 -6.34
N ASP A 766 -40.31 -23.64 -5.04
CA ASP A 766 -39.55 -24.50 -4.10
C ASP A 766 -38.18 -24.13 -3.47
N ASP A 767 -38.11 -24.53 -2.18
CA ASP A 767 -37.00 -25.13 -1.41
C ASP A 767 -35.76 -24.34 -0.91
N ASP A 768 -35.77 -24.20 0.44
CA ASP A 768 -34.83 -24.82 1.41
C ASP A 768 -33.71 -24.04 2.16
N GLU A 769 -33.38 -24.66 3.31
CA GLU A 769 -32.22 -24.51 4.21
C GLU A 769 -32.18 -23.34 5.22
N GLU A 770 -32.98 -23.46 6.29
CA GLU A 770 -32.52 -23.17 7.65
C GLU A 770 -31.74 -24.38 8.22
N GLU A 771 -30.40 -24.33 8.36
CA GLU A 771 -29.68 -25.15 9.36
C GLU A 771 -28.32 -24.55 9.80
N GLU A 772 -27.79 -25.11 10.89
CA GLU A 772 -26.79 -24.61 11.87
C GLU A 772 -25.40 -24.12 11.40
N ASP A 773 -24.84 -23.12 12.13
CA ASP A 773 -23.56 -23.22 12.87
C ASP A 773 -23.42 -22.11 13.97
#